data_AF-A0A926U7S3-F1
#
_entry.id   AF-A0A926U7S3-F1
#
_cell.length_a   1.000
_cell.length_b   1.000
_cell.length_c   1.000
_cell.angle_alpha   90.00
_cell.angle_beta   90.00
_cell.angle_gamma   90.00
#
_symmetry.space_group_name_H-M   'P 1'
#
loop_
_entity.id
_entity.type
_entity.pdbx_description
1 polymer ?
#
loop_
_entity_poly.entity_id
_entity_poly.type
_entity_poly.pdbx_seq_one_letter_code
_entity_poly.pdbx_strand_id
1 'polypeptide(L)'
;MHSDLSVSDSSSVLYSTVGLGSSTIGTSNLSPDSGLEGTASLANTSTRNSVGFSSESHSLLNYTSADEDTLTGINQSSANLLDIRAINTGNHRVGASTARVEVDALTGNVASAALVGNSSSDPLTNHRLVTANAPRVGTAADPGSTLATASNLGGGRGSLVGIRREFVDINDTSDVYRCQLTQAGRFNLALHGLTGDADLRLLNSQGNVIASSVADGTQAEWISRNLAAGSYYIEVTAWENASTGYALSYWSGNSRSDPGSALNTASNLGSPGYNQNRYRTEAVSGIDSTDYYRFQLGQNSALDLSLTNLRADADLFVLNSRGSVVARSTNSGLRSETLDLSLDAGVYYVRVNSHRNANTLYTLGLSSTAPSDWFAQNLRDSDVVFQARNLAADSNFSRNDMLSIFRSVQDDSIIDVNEQADLWALVNTNNRFRMSNPVRWLAAQVVEGTSSNMSASLFGSNVGRWFLGTYTPTPQFNEYPLTHVQVQGNLFGPSGLARIGDIDQRDLGDCTFLAALGATFGPQVNGFGNTSSAVVNSMITDNGDGSYAVRFFSNGKAEYETVDRRLAVFNGELFGAQASGSANPNNPNNVLWTPLVTRAYAQWQEWYNGRPGYELIGNGDQIERPLEFVTGRRPSVFNTGEISFGQLQSAFTNNRFISVGRYREPATRDIVGLHAYSITNVYVSSNGQQRVVLRNPWGYDGRAANGNSDDGFINLSFASFRNQLDRVAIA
;
A
#
# COMPACT_ATOMS: atom_id res chain seq x y z
N MET A 1 -0.90 65.49 7.55
CA MET A 1 -1.96 65.30 8.57
C MET A 1 -1.59 64.04 9.34
N HIS A 2 -1.35 64.21 10.65
CA HIS A 2 -1.02 63.18 11.65
C HIS A 2 -1.93 61.93 11.55
N SER A 3 -1.50 60.70 11.84
CA SER A 3 -0.76 60.17 13.01
C SER A 3 -0.13 58.81 12.60
N ASP A 4 1.14 58.48 12.83
CA ASP A 4 1.96 58.30 14.04
C ASP A 4 1.86 56.92 14.74
N LEU A 5 3.07 56.45 15.14
CA LEU A 5 3.48 55.31 15.99
C LEU A 5 3.90 54.03 15.24
N SER A 6 5.20 53.75 14.95
CA SER A 6 6.41 53.53 15.80
C SER A 6 6.36 52.21 16.61
N VAL A 7 7.40 51.43 16.91
CA VAL A 7 8.84 51.27 16.59
C VAL A 7 9.28 49.96 17.31
N SER A 8 10.30 49.24 16.80
CA SER A 8 11.19 48.26 17.50
C SER A 8 10.57 46.92 17.98
N ASP A 9 11.27 45.80 18.14
CA ASP A 9 12.71 45.50 18.09
C ASP A 9 12.95 43.99 17.81
N SER A 10 14.18 43.75 17.36
CA SER A 10 14.99 42.55 17.21
C SER A 10 14.87 41.48 18.31
N SER A 11 15.05 40.20 17.94
CA SER A 11 16.22 39.36 18.32
C SER A 11 15.95 37.84 18.26
N SER A 12 16.95 37.14 17.75
CA SER A 12 17.19 35.70 17.68
C SER A 12 17.38 35.03 19.04
N VAL A 13 16.91 33.79 19.23
CA VAL A 13 17.59 32.77 20.08
C VAL A 13 17.35 31.35 19.54
N LEU A 14 18.47 30.61 19.48
CA LEU A 14 18.69 29.19 19.21
C LEU A 14 18.26 28.25 20.36
N TYR A 15 17.88 27.02 20.04
CA TYR A 15 18.14 25.80 20.84
C TYR A 15 18.51 24.70 19.85
N SER A 16 19.79 24.40 19.61
CA SER A 16 20.67 23.49 20.37
C SER A 16 20.14 22.05 20.48
N THR A 17 20.70 21.17 19.64
CA THR A 17 20.87 19.75 19.98
C THR A 17 22.36 19.47 20.02
N VAL A 18 22.79 19.09 21.21
CA VAL A 18 24.16 18.82 21.62
C VAL A 18 24.71 17.61 20.86
N GLY A 19 25.91 17.78 20.32
CA GLY A 19 26.73 16.67 19.84
C GLY A 19 27.37 15.92 20.99
N LEU A 20 27.48 14.59 20.82
CA LEU A 20 28.52 13.80 21.46
C LEU A 20 29.42 13.27 20.35
N GLY A 21 30.60 13.88 20.26
CA GLY A 21 31.72 13.33 19.52
C GLY A 21 32.57 12.46 20.45
N SER A 22 33.07 11.35 19.90
CA SER A 22 34.33 10.66 20.23
C SER A 22 34.27 9.31 19.51
N SER A 23 35.29 8.71 18.95
CA SER A 23 36.69 9.03 18.66
C SER A 23 37.26 7.74 18.07
N THR A 24 38.07 7.85 17.02
CA THR A 24 38.85 6.77 16.42
C THR A 24 39.90 6.19 17.37
N ILE A 25 39.90 4.86 17.56
CA ILE A 25 41.04 3.93 17.81
C ILE A 25 40.50 2.56 17.32
N GLY A 26 41.09 1.74 16.46
CA GLY A 26 42.48 1.32 16.27
C GLY A 26 42.48 -0.21 16.26
N THR A 27 42.67 -0.80 15.07
CA THR A 27 43.16 -2.16 14.73
C THR A 27 43.06 -3.31 15.75
N SER A 28 42.48 -4.45 15.34
CA SER A 28 43.21 -5.73 15.22
C SER A 28 42.34 -6.88 14.71
N ASN A 29 43.00 -7.76 13.97
CA ASN A 29 42.53 -9.01 13.37
C ASN A 29 41.88 -9.96 14.39
N LEU A 30 40.95 -10.80 13.92
CA LEU A 30 41.05 -12.28 13.87
C LEU A 30 39.71 -12.88 13.41
N SER A 31 39.74 -13.64 12.31
CA SER A 31 38.78 -14.73 12.03
C SER A 31 39.33 -16.03 12.63
N PRO A 32 38.70 -17.20 12.40
CA PRO A 32 37.33 -17.66 12.68
C PRO A 32 37.37 -18.90 13.61
N ASP A 33 36.25 -19.44 14.11
CA ASP A 33 35.89 -20.87 13.98
C ASP A 33 34.64 -21.31 14.77
N SER A 34 33.93 -22.30 14.21
CA SER A 34 33.08 -23.34 14.83
C SER A 34 31.89 -22.93 15.72
N GLY A 35 30.72 -23.57 15.72
CA GLY A 35 30.29 -24.86 15.20
C GLY A 35 29.24 -25.44 16.17
N LEU A 36 28.11 -25.89 15.59
CA LEU A 36 27.23 -26.98 16.05
C LEU A 36 26.31 -26.82 17.29
N GLU A 37 25.03 -27.01 16.97
CA GLU A 37 24.00 -27.87 17.60
C GLU A 37 23.61 -27.71 19.08
N GLY A 38 22.29 -27.78 19.33
CA GLY A 38 21.78 -28.14 20.65
C GLY A 38 20.35 -27.68 20.95
N THR A 39 19.37 -28.43 20.45
CA THR A 39 17.98 -28.44 20.94
C THR A 39 17.88 -28.76 22.44
N ALA A 40 17.02 -28.08 23.20
CA ALA A 40 16.11 -28.68 24.20
C ALA A 40 15.32 -27.62 24.99
N SER A 41 14.02 -27.88 25.13
CA SER A 41 13.08 -27.22 26.03
C SER A 41 13.22 -27.70 27.48
N LEU A 42 12.89 -26.84 28.46
CA LEU A 42 11.80 -27.02 29.45
C LEU A 42 11.96 -26.11 30.69
N ALA A 43 10.85 -25.44 31.01
CA ALA A 43 10.28 -25.19 32.34
C ALA A 43 11.07 -24.44 33.45
N ASN A 44 10.73 -23.15 33.58
CA ASN A 44 10.02 -22.51 34.71
C ASN A 44 10.46 -22.77 36.17
N THR A 45 10.90 -21.71 36.87
CA THR A 45 10.55 -21.42 38.27
C THR A 45 10.62 -19.91 38.61
N SER A 46 9.45 -19.28 38.66
CA SER A 46 8.82 -18.47 39.74
C SER A 46 9.58 -17.44 40.63
N THR A 47 8.84 -16.34 40.88
CA THR A 47 8.86 -15.34 42.00
C THR A 47 9.80 -14.12 41.85
N ARG A 48 9.44 -12.86 42.16
CA ARG A 48 8.36 -12.26 42.98
C ARG A 48 8.25 -10.73 42.74
N ASN A 49 7.01 -10.20 42.86
CA ASN A 49 6.56 -8.89 43.37
C ASN A 49 7.12 -7.55 42.85
N SER A 50 6.23 -6.73 42.27
CA SER A 50 5.86 -5.41 42.83
C SER A 50 4.56 -4.86 42.22
N VAL A 51 3.72 -4.29 43.09
CA VAL A 51 2.37 -3.76 42.88
C VAL A 51 2.42 -2.30 42.41
N GLY A 52 1.50 -1.86 41.53
CA GLY A 52 1.28 -0.43 41.24
C GLY A 52 0.19 -0.13 40.21
N PHE A 53 -1.04 0.10 40.68
CA PHE A 53 -2.20 0.84 40.13
C PHE A 53 -2.27 1.22 38.63
N SER A 54 -3.33 0.79 37.92
CA SER A 54 -4.45 1.66 37.44
C SER A 54 -5.38 0.96 36.40
N SER A 55 -6.69 1.12 36.63
CA SER A 55 -7.89 1.05 35.77
C SER A 55 -7.93 0.24 34.45
N GLU A 56 -8.83 -0.77 34.45
CA GLU A 56 -9.89 -1.11 33.46
C GLU A 56 -9.83 -0.42 32.07
N SER A 57 -9.97 -1.06 30.91
CA SER A 57 -10.85 -2.19 30.56
C SER A 57 -10.52 -2.77 29.16
N HIS A 58 -10.47 -4.10 29.12
CA HIS A 58 -10.90 -5.09 28.11
C HIS A 58 -10.62 -4.85 26.61
N SER A 59 -9.71 -5.68 26.07
CA SER A 59 -9.74 -6.16 24.68
C SER A 59 -10.07 -7.66 24.64
N LEU A 60 -10.79 -7.99 23.56
CA LEU A 60 -11.43 -9.24 23.15
C LEU A 60 -10.47 -10.45 23.08
N LEU A 61 -10.98 -11.63 23.46
CA LEU A 61 -10.40 -12.92 23.08
C LEU A 61 -11.43 -13.77 22.34
N ASN A 62 -10.98 -14.24 21.18
CA ASN A 62 -11.65 -15.12 20.22
C ASN A 62 -11.92 -16.52 20.79
N TYR A 63 -13.00 -17.15 20.31
CA TYR A 63 -13.18 -18.60 20.39
C TYR A 63 -13.40 -19.19 18.99
N THR A 64 -12.53 -20.13 18.62
CA THR A 64 -12.60 -21.01 17.46
C THR A 64 -13.39 -22.26 17.83
N SER A 65 -14.35 -22.69 16.99
CA SER A 65 -15.10 -23.94 17.14
C SER A 65 -14.31 -25.14 16.62
N ALA A 66 -14.25 -26.20 17.41
CA ALA A 66 -13.79 -27.53 16.99
C ALA A 66 -14.98 -28.40 16.56
N ASP A 67 -14.72 -29.26 15.58
CA ASP A 67 -15.57 -30.29 14.98
C ASP A 67 -16.28 -31.21 15.98
N GLU A 68 -17.50 -31.65 15.65
CA GLU A 68 -17.92 -33.05 15.84
C GLU A 68 -18.96 -33.46 14.78
N ASP A 69 -18.54 -34.37 13.90
CA ASP A 69 -19.39 -35.20 13.05
C ASP A 69 -19.36 -36.63 13.63
N THR A 70 -20.53 -37.17 14.02
CA THR A 70 -20.95 -38.59 14.03
C THR A 70 -22.03 -38.84 15.09
N LEU A 71 -23.29 -39.05 14.66
CA LEU A 71 -24.18 -40.08 15.23
C LEU A 71 -25.47 -40.22 14.43
N THR A 72 -25.62 -41.39 13.83
CA THR A 72 -26.78 -41.90 13.10
C THR A 72 -27.96 -42.26 14.03
N GLY A 73 -29.12 -41.68 13.76
CA GLY A 73 -30.45 -42.33 13.82
C GLY A 73 -31.15 -42.51 15.17
N ILE A 74 -32.10 -41.62 15.52
CA ILE A 74 -33.37 -41.92 16.23
C ILE A 74 -34.46 -40.92 15.76
N ASN A 75 -35.68 -41.44 15.56
CA ASN A 75 -36.87 -40.74 15.08
C ASN A 75 -37.72 -40.15 16.24
N GLN A 76 -38.27 -38.95 16.00
CA GLN A 76 -39.45 -38.28 16.61
C GLN A 76 -39.39 -37.66 18.03
N SER A 77 -39.78 -36.37 18.03
CA SER A 77 -40.43 -35.56 19.09
C SER A 77 -39.81 -35.55 20.48
N SER A 78 -39.06 -34.49 20.82
CA SER A 78 -38.98 -33.85 22.15
C SER A 78 -38.02 -32.65 22.11
N ALA A 79 -38.32 -31.63 22.92
CA ALA A 79 -37.63 -30.34 23.03
C ALA A 79 -36.08 -30.42 23.10
N ASN A 80 -35.41 -29.49 22.41
CA ASN A 80 -33.99 -29.24 22.60
C ASN A 80 -33.75 -28.66 24.01
N LEU A 81 -33.22 -29.50 24.90
CA LEU A 81 -32.67 -29.13 26.19
C LEU A 81 -31.37 -28.33 25.98
N LEU A 82 -31.33 -27.07 26.41
CA LEU A 82 -30.09 -26.32 26.54
C LEU A 82 -29.47 -26.66 27.91
N ASP A 83 -28.48 -27.55 27.92
CA ASP A 83 -27.75 -27.93 29.14
C ASP A 83 -26.71 -26.84 29.47
N ILE A 84 -27.10 -25.81 30.23
CA ILE A 84 -26.16 -24.79 30.72
C ILE A 84 -25.44 -25.36 31.96
N ARG A 85 -24.24 -25.91 31.77
CA ARG A 85 -23.32 -26.17 32.89
C ARG A 85 -22.66 -24.85 33.31
N ALA A 86 -23.11 -24.30 34.42
CA ALA A 86 -22.42 -23.20 35.08
C ALA A 86 -21.06 -23.68 35.63
N ILE A 87 -19.95 -23.17 35.09
CA ILE A 87 -18.62 -23.30 35.71
C ILE A 87 -18.54 -22.21 36.79
N ASN A 88 -18.64 -22.64 38.05
CA ASN A 88 -18.53 -21.77 39.22
C ASN A 88 -17.06 -21.64 39.64
N THR A 89 -16.47 -20.45 39.50
CA THR A 89 -15.13 -20.15 40.02
C THR A 89 -15.24 -19.61 41.44
N GLY A 90 -15.17 -20.50 42.44
CA GLY A 90 -15.03 -20.09 43.84
C GLY A 90 -15.38 -21.18 44.85
N ASN A 91 -14.45 -21.45 45.77
CA ASN A 91 -14.59 -22.39 46.89
C ASN A 91 -15.87 -22.14 47.71
N HIS A 92 -16.86 -23.05 47.63
CA HIS A 92 -17.66 -23.59 48.76
C HIS A 92 -18.57 -24.71 48.23
N ARG A 93 -18.53 -25.90 48.87
CA ARG A 93 -19.38 -27.06 48.53
C ARG A 93 -20.84 -26.80 48.92
N VAL A 94 -21.77 -26.77 47.95
CA VAL A 94 -23.21 -27.04 48.16
C VAL A 94 -23.77 -27.72 46.90
N GLY A 95 -24.64 -28.72 47.09
CA GLY A 95 -25.09 -29.69 46.08
C GLY A 95 -25.90 -29.11 44.90
N ALA A 96 -25.87 -29.83 43.78
CA ALA A 96 -26.57 -29.48 42.55
C ALA A 96 -28.09 -29.52 42.71
N SER A 97 -28.76 -28.42 42.37
CA SER A 97 -30.21 -28.34 42.19
C SER A 97 -30.52 -28.19 40.70
N THR A 98 -31.28 -29.13 40.13
CA THR A 98 -31.79 -29.04 38.75
C THR A 98 -33.07 -28.21 38.74
N ALA A 99 -33.10 -27.11 37.97
CA ALA A 99 -34.33 -26.40 37.62
C ALA A 99 -34.83 -26.91 36.26
N ARG A 100 -36.10 -27.35 36.18
CA ARG A 100 -36.79 -27.63 34.92
C ARG A 100 -37.54 -26.37 34.49
N VAL A 101 -37.34 -25.94 33.25
CA VAL A 101 -38.16 -24.89 32.60
C VAL A 101 -38.82 -25.55 31.39
N GLU A 102 -40.14 -25.70 31.42
CA GLU A 102 -40.93 -26.05 30.24
C GLU A 102 -41.44 -24.74 29.62
N VAL A 103 -41.17 -24.56 28.32
CA VAL A 103 -41.66 -23.41 27.53
C VAL A 103 -42.75 -23.93 26.60
N ASP A 104 -43.97 -23.43 26.73
CA ASP A 104 -45.06 -23.71 25.80
C ASP A 104 -44.90 -22.84 24.54
N ALA A 105 -44.82 -23.48 23.38
CA ALA A 105 -44.36 -22.89 22.13
C ALA A 105 -45.41 -22.02 21.41
N LEU A 106 -46.54 -21.67 22.04
CA LEU A 106 -47.57 -20.86 21.39
C LEU A 106 -47.92 -19.51 22.06
N THR A 107 -47.40 -19.16 23.24
CA THR A 107 -47.75 -17.86 23.89
C THR A 107 -46.63 -17.10 24.60
N GLY A 108 -45.43 -17.67 24.77
CA GLY A 108 -44.26 -16.92 25.25
C GLY A 108 -44.27 -16.44 26.72
N ASN A 109 -45.18 -16.91 27.59
CA ASN A 109 -45.15 -16.61 29.02
C ASN A 109 -44.43 -17.69 29.85
N VAL A 110 -43.69 -17.27 30.89
CA VAL A 110 -43.01 -18.15 31.85
C VAL A 110 -44.00 -18.58 32.93
N ALA A 111 -44.37 -19.86 33.00
CA ALA A 111 -45.10 -20.41 34.15
C ALA A 111 -44.16 -20.48 35.37
N SER A 112 -44.62 -19.97 36.51
CA SER A 112 -43.93 -19.86 37.80
C SER A 112 -42.93 -20.98 38.15
N ALA A 113 -41.71 -20.61 38.51
CA ALA A 113 -40.72 -21.52 39.10
C ALA A 113 -41.07 -21.84 40.56
N ALA A 114 -41.28 -23.12 40.90
CA ALA A 114 -41.32 -23.58 42.29
C ALA A 114 -39.94 -24.12 42.69
N LEU A 115 -39.32 -23.56 43.72
CA LEU A 115 -38.21 -24.21 44.41
C LEU A 115 -38.76 -25.36 45.26
N VAL A 116 -38.49 -26.60 44.86
CA VAL A 116 -38.68 -27.75 45.76
C VAL A 116 -37.37 -27.99 46.51
N GLY A 117 -37.26 -27.41 47.70
CA GLY A 117 -36.21 -27.76 48.67
C GLY A 117 -36.59 -29.03 49.41
N ASN A 118 -35.75 -30.07 49.33
CA ASN A 118 -35.96 -31.30 50.09
C ASN A 118 -35.29 -31.17 51.47
N SER A 119 -36.06 -30.85 52.51
CA SER A 119 -35.70 -31.14 53.91
C SER A 119 -36.97 -31.35 54.76
N SER A 120 -37.25 -32.62 55.03
CA SER A 120 -37.94 -33.23 56.18
C SER A 120 -39.03 -32.48 56.98
N SER A 121 -40.11 -33.26 57.21
CA SER A 121 -41.12 -33.28 58.29
C SER A 121 -42.33 -32.33 58.25
N ASP A 122 -43.49 -32.92 57.89
CA ASP A 122 -44.84 -32.84 58.51
C ASP A 122 -45.98 -32.64 57.47
N PRO A 123 -47.07 -33.45 57.44
CA PRO A 123 -48.09 -33.41 56.40
C PRO A 123 -49.32 -32.58 56.82
N LEU A 124 -50.08 -32.14 55.81
CA LEU A 124 -51.44 -31.56 55.87
C LEU A 124 -51.55 -30.08 56.27
N THR A 125 -51.71 -29.19 55.28
CA THR A 125 -52.87 -28.28 55.31
C THR A 125 -53.28 -27.81 53.92
N ASN A 126 -54.56 -28.04 53.64
CA ASN A 126 -55.33 -27.61 52.49
C ASN A 126 -55.38 -26.07 52.39
N HIS A 127 -55.11 -25.46 51.23
CA HIS A 127 -55.68 -24.14 50.92
C HIS A 127 -55.86 -23.90 49.41
N ARG A 128 -57.01 -24.39 48.91
CA ARG A 128 -58.00 -23.71 48.05
C ARG A 128 -57.50 -22.60 47.12
N LEU A 129 -57.62 -22.82 45.80
CA LEU A 129 -57.62 -21.79 44.77
C LEU A 129 -58.60 -20.67 45.14
N VAL A 130 -58.08 -19.43 45.20
CA VAL A 130 -58.85 -18.21 45.03
C VAL A 130 -58.09 -17.38 44.00
N THR A 131 -58.68 -17.25 42.81
CA THR A 131 -58.27 -16.28 41.79
C THR A 131 -58.40 -14.87 42.36
N ALA A 132 -57.25 -14.23 42.60
CA ALA A 132 -57.15 -12.80 42.79
C ALA A 132 -56.05 -12.30 41.84
N ASN A 133 -56.43 -11.44 40.90
CA ASN A 133 -55.50 -10.73 40.03
C ASN A 133 -54.44 -10.03 40.86
N ALA A 134 -53.19 -10.44 40.70
CA ALA A 134 -52.02 -9.78 41.26
C ALA A 134 -51.16 -9.18 40.13
N PRO A 135 -50.47 -8.06 40.36
CA PRO A 135 -50.06 -7.12 39.31
C PRO A 135 -48.79 -7.57 38.56
N ARG A 136 -48.72 -7.14 37.30
CA ARG A 136 -47.61 -7.29 36.34
C ARG A 136 -46.32 -6.63 36.88
N VAL A 137 -45.20 -7.34 36.88
CA VAL A 137 -43.86 -6.77 37.15
C VAL A 137 -42.96 -7.04 35.95
N GLY A 138 -42.47 -5.95 35.35
CA GLY A 138 -41.35 -5.94 34.41
C GLY A 138 -41.57 -5.13 33.13
N THR A 139 -42.06 -3.89 33.20
CA THR A 139 -42.13 -3.00 32.01
C THR A 139 -40.90 -2.11 31.94
N ALA A 140 -40.36 -1.94 30.73
CA ALA A 140 -39.64 -0.71 30.40
C ALA A 140 -40.57 0.49 30.70
N ALA A 141 -40.01 1.66 30.98
CA ALA A 141 -40.84 2.86 31.10
C ALA A 141 -41.59 3.05 29.77
N ASP A 142 -42.92 3.23 29.87
CA ASP A 142 -43.82 3.55 28.76
C ASP A 142 -43.18 4.63 27.85
N PRO A 143 -43.09 4.41 26.52
CA PRO A 143 -42.61 5.39 25.56
C PRO A 143 -43.29 6.76 25.64
N GLY A 144 -44.51 6.80 26.14
CA GLY A 144 -45.34 7.97 26.34
C GLY A 144 -46.01 8.42 25.05
N SER A 145 -47.23 8.95 25.14
CA SER A 145 -48.07 9.20 23.96
C SER A 145 -47.96 10.61 23.35
N THR A 146 -46.91 11.38 23.70
CA THR A 146 -46.71 12.75 23.20
C THR A 146 -45.24 13.05 22.90
N LEU A 147 -44.98 14.06 22.05
CA LEU A 147 -43.64 14.57 21.77
C LEU A 147 -42.85 14.97 23.04
N ALA A 148 -43.54 15.47 24.07
CA ALA A 148 -42.91 15.92 25.32
C ALA A 148 -42.50 14.76 26.22
N THR A 149 -43.27 13.68 26.21
CA THR A 149 -43.05 12.48 27.03
C THR A 149 -42.23 11.41 26.31
N ALA A 150 -41.93 11.63 25.03
CA ALA A 150 -41.31 10.65 24.15
C ALA A 150 -40.02 10.03 24.69
N SER A 151 -39.97 8.69 24.68
CA SER A 151 -38.81 7.92 25.14
C SER A 151 -37.62 8.04 24.19
N ASN A 152 -36.43 8.22 24.77
CA ASN A 152 -35.23 8.52 24.01
C ASN A 152 -34.56 7.23 23.50
N LEU A 153 -34.46 7.10 22.18
CA LEU A 153 -33.76 6.01 21.51
C LEU A 153 -32.24 6.20 21.43
N GLY A 154 -31.73 7.39 21.75
CA GLY A 154 -30.31 7.76 21.69
C GLY A 154 -29.95 8.63 20.47
N GLY A 155 -28.65 8.66 20.13
CA GLY A 155 -28.16 9.30 18.89
C GLY A 155 -27.18 10.47 19.02
N GLY A 156 -26.63 10.74 20.21
CA GLY A 156 -25.69 11.87 20.42
C GLY A 156 -24.24 11.65 19.95
N ARG A 157 -23.83 10.41 19.63
CA ARG A 157 -22.49 10.06 19.12
C ARG A 157 -22.59 8.82 18.22
N GLY A 158 -22.39 8.96 16.91
CA GLY A 158 -22.32 7.84 15.95
C GLY A 158 -23.64 7.39 15.30
N SER A 159 -23.61 6.23 14.63
CA SER A 159 -24.74 5.56 13.96
C SER A 159 -25.81 5.14 14.97
N LEU A 160 -27.06 5.55 14.76
CA LEU A 160 -28.19 5.14 15.60
C LEU A 160 -28.61 3.73 15.15
N VAL A 161 -28.72 2.74 16.03
CA VAL A 161 -29.27 1.42 15.69
C VAL A 161 -29.89 0.79 16.94
N GLY A 162 -31.04 0.14 16.80
CA GLY A 162 -31.63 -0.58 17.92
C GLY A 162 -32.98 -1.22 17.61
N ILE A 163 -33.48 -1.92 18.62
CA ILE A 163 -34.83 -2.51 18.64
C ILE A 163 -35.49 -2.10 19.96
N ARG A 164 -36.77 -1.75 19.93
CA ARG A 164 -37.65 -1.61 21.11
C ARG A 164 -38.81 -2.58 20.96
N ARG A 165 -39.23 -3.16 22.07
CA ARG A 165 -40.45 -3.97 22.13
C ARG A 165 -41.37 -3.32 23.11
N GLU A 166 -42.61 -3.07 22.69
CA GLU A 166 -43.65 -2.56 23.56
C GLU A 166 -45.03 -2.93 23.03
N PHE A 167 -46.07 -2.25 23.49
CA PHE A 167 -47.45 -2.64 23.27
C PHE A 167 -48.34 -1.40 23.24
N VAL A 168 -49.22 -1.33 22.23
CA VAL A 168 -50.29 -0.32 22.17
C VAL A 168 -51.65 -0.99 22.31
N ASP A 169 -52.59 -0.33 22.99
CA ASP A 169 -53.97 -0.78 23.18
C ASP A 169 -54.96 0.38 23.36
N ILE A 170 -56.20 0.07 23.78
CA ILE A 170 -57.27 1.07 23.94
C ILE A 170 -57.02 2.08 25.08
N ASN A 171 -56.17 1.74 26.06
CA ASN A 171 -55.81 2.63 27.16
C ASN A 171 -54.51 3.39 26.88
N ASP A 172 -53.65 2.83 26.04
CA ASP A 172 -52.41 3.42 25.55
C ASP A 172 -52.31 3.27 24.03
N THR A 173 -53.00 4.17 23.31
CA THR A 173 -53.19 4.03 21.87
C THR A 173 -51.99 4.48 21.05
N SER A 174 -50.98 5.09 21.67
CA SER A 174 -49.84 5.65 20.95
C SER A 174 -48.57 5.66 21.79
N ASP A 175 -47.50 5.15 21.19
CA ASP A 175 -46.15 5.19 21.72
C ASP A 175 -45.29 6.13 20.89
N VAL A 176 -44.68 7.12 21.55
CA VAL A 176 -43.82 8.11 20.90
C VAL A 176 -42.37 7.96 21.35
N TYR A 177 -41.49 7.82 20.38
CA TYR A 177 -40.05 7.76 20.57
C TYR A 177 -39.38 8.99 20.00
N ARG A 178 -38.24 9.40 20.58
CA ARG A 178 -37.41 10.48 20.06
C ARG A 178 -35.98 10.01 19.79
N CYS A 179 -35.37 10.56 18.75
CA CYS A 179 -33.95 10.33 18.45
C CYS A 179 -33.28 11.58 17.89
N GLN A 180 -31.94 11.62 17.97
CA GLN A 180 -31.14 12.67 17.36
C GLN A 180 -30.24 12.09 16.26
N LEU A 181 -30.27 12.68 15.07
CA LEU A 181 -29.34 12.41 13.98
C LEU A 181 -28.25 13.48 13.99
N THR A 182 -27.00 13.09 14.21
CA THR A 182 -25.86 14.02 14.26
C THR A 182 -25.32 14.41 12.89
N GLN A 183 -25.71 13.67 11.84
CA GLN A 183 -25.34 13.92 10.45
C GLN A 183 -26.52 13.57 9.52
N ALA A 184 -26.53 14.13 8.31
CA ALA A 184 -27.54 13.82 7.30
C ALA A 184 -27.28 12.44 6.67
N GLY A 185 -28.30 11.59 6.56
CA GLY A 185 -28.18 10.21 6.04
C GLY A 185 -29.51 9.46 5.93
N ARG A 186 -29.48 8.22 5.43
CA ARG A 186 -30.66 7.34 5.34
C ARG A 186 -31.06 6.89 6.75
N PHE A 187 -32.32 7.08 7.09
CA PHE A 187 -32.93 6.63 8.34
C PHE A 187 -34.06 5.64 8.03
N ASN A 188 -34.01 4.49 8.68
CA ASN A 188 -34.94 3.39 8.44
C ASN A 188 -35.63 2.99 9.73
N LEU A 189 -36.91 2.65 9.60
CA LEU A 189 -37.81 2.23 10.67
C LEU A 189 -38.60 1.01 10.19
N ALA A 190 -38.75 0.05 11.09
CA ALA A 190 -39.52 -1.16 10.86
C ALA A 190 -40.33 -1.51 12.10
N LEU A 191 -41.66 -1.49 11.99
CA LEU A 191 -42.56 -2.02 13.01
C LEU A 191 -42.98 -3.43 12.62
N HIS A 192 -42.77 -4.40 13.49
CA HIS A 192 -43.06 -5.80 13.17
C HIS A 192 -43.39 -6.61 14.42
N GLY A 193 -43.78 -7.87 14.23
CA GLY A 193 -44.25 -8.71 15.33
C GLY A 193 -45.65 -8.35 15.83
N LEU A 194 -46.41 -7.62 15.00
CA LEU A 194 -47.77 -7.17 15.28
C LEU A 194 -48.72 -8.37 15.43
N THR A 195 -49.53 -8.34 16.49
CA THR A 195 -50.64 -9.28 16.74
C THR A 195 -52.03 -8.66 16.47
N GLY A 196 -52.05 -7.37 16.18
CA GLY A 196 -53.18 -6.54 15.77
C GLY A 196 -52.65 -5.28 15.05
N ASP A 197 -53.55 -4.45 14.54
CA ASP A 197 -53.21 -3.35 13.63
C ASP A 197 -52.62 -2.13 14.34
N ALA A 198 -51.47 -1.67 13.86
CA ALA A 198 -50.79 -0.46 14.33
C ALA A 198 -49.97 0.19 13.22
N ASP A 199 -50.13 1.50 13.10
CA ASP A 199 -49.46 2.35 12.12
C ASP A 199 -48.11 2.86 12.63
N LEU A 200 -47.23 3.21 11.69
CA LEU A 200 -45.94 3.84 11.98
C LEU A 200 -45.83 5.22 11.31
N ARG A 201 -45.42 6.22 12.06
CA ARG A 201 -45.17 7.58 11.56
C ARG A 201 -43.81 8.10 11.99
N LEU A 202 -43.17 8.84 11.09
CA LEU A 202 -41.94 9.57 11.32
C LEU A 202 -42.24 11.07 11.27
N LEU A 203 -41.90 11.79 12.33
CA LEU A 203 -42.21 13.22 12.51
C LEU A 203 -40.93 14.05 12.66
N ASN A 204 -41.01 15.32 12.26
CA ASN A 204 -39.94 16.30 12.45
C ASN A 204 -39.93 16.88 13.88
N SER A 205 -38.98 17.76 14.18
CA SER A 205 -38.85 18.41 15.49
C SER A 205 -40.06 19.24 15.94
N GLN A 206 -40.94 19.63 15.01
CA GLN A 206 -42.17 20.39 15.25
C GLN A 206 -43.41 19.50 15.37
N GLY A 207 -43.26 18.16 15.25
CA GLY A 207 -44.38 17.22 15.27
C GLY A 207 -45.14 17.08 13.95
N ASN A 208 -44.60 17.59 12.85
CA ASN A 208 -45.20 17.36 11.53
C ASN A 208 -44.76 16.01 10.98
N VAL A 209 -45.70 15.23 10.45
CA VAL A 209 -45.42 13.94 9.80
C VAL A 209 -44.61 14.17 8.52
N ILE A 210 -43.45 13.52 8.44
CA ILE A 210 -42.56 13.50 7.27
C ILE A 210 -42.79 12.24 6.43
N ALA A 211 -43.14 11.13 7.08
CA ALA A 211 -43.50 9.88 6.43
C ALA A 211 -44.42 9.04 7.33
N SER A 212 -45.22 8.19 6.72
CA SER A 212 -46.10 7.24 7.42
C SER A 212 -46.15 5.92 6.66
N SER A 213 -46.46 4.86 7.38
CA SER A 213 -46.81 3.53 6.90
C SER A 213 -48.04 3.08 7.67
N VAL A 214 -49.05 2.60 6.95
CA VAL A 214 -50.42 2.34 7.45
C VAL A 214 -50.96 1.03 6.86
N ALA A 215 -50.19 -0.05 6.95
CA ALA A 215 -50.49 -1.32 6.34
C ALA A 215 -51.50 -2.13 7.18
N ASP A 216 -52.68 -2.39 6.61
CA ASP A 216 -53.79 -3.04 7.33
C ASP A 216 -53.41 -4.38 8.02
N GLY A 217 -54.00 -4.60 9.20
CA GLY A 217 -53.97 -5.88 9.91
C GLY A 217 -52.65 -6.13 10.65
N THR A 218 -52.03 -7.30 10.48
CA THR A 218 -50.77 -7.63 11.17
C THR A 218 -49.54 -7.47 10.28
N GLN A 219 -49.66 -6.66 9.21
CA GLN A 219 -48.56 -6.42 8.28
C GLN A 219 -47.50 -5.54 8.94
N ALA A 220 -46.22 -5.75 8.59
CA ALA A 220 -45.15 -4.93 9.14
C ALA A 220 -45.17 -3.52 8.54
N GLU A 221 -44.99 -2.50 9.37
CA GLU A 221 -44.84 -1.13 8.91
C GLU A 221 -43.41 -0.77 8.59
N TRP A 222 -43.21 0.06 7.57
CA TRP A 222 -41.87 0.43 7.12
C TRP A 222 -41.75 1.86 6.65
N ILE A 223 -40.70 2.56 7.10
CA ILE A 223 -40.34 3.89 6.64
C ILE A 223 -38.84 3.94 6.36
N SER A 224 -38.46 4.43 5.18
CA SER A 224 -37.07 4.76 4.81
C SER A 224 -37.00 6.16 4.21
N ARG A 225 -36.19 7.05 4.81
CA ARG A 225 -36.05 8.44 4.35
C ARG A 225 -34.62 8.94 4.49
N ASN A 226 -34.16 9.73 3.51
CA ASN A 226 -32.97 10.56 3.68
C ASN A 226 -33.33 11.78 4.51
N LEU A 227 -32.69 11.93 5.65
CA LEU A 227 -32.96 12.99 6.62
C LEU A 227 -31.72 13.84 6.82
N ALA A 228 -31.91 15.13 7.09
CA ALA A 228 -30.83 16.00 7.52
C ALA A 228 -30.42 15.66 8.97
N ALA A 229 -29.28 16.20 9.43
CA ALA A 229 -28.97 16.18 10.85
C ALA A 229 -30.07 16.95 11.62
N GLY A 230 -30.57 16.39 12.71
CA GLY A 230 -31.69 16.97 13.45
C GLY A 230 -32.35 16.00 14.41
N SER A 231 -33.34 16.51 15.15
CA SER A 231 -34.17 15.70 16.06
C SER A 231 -35.43 15.22 15.35
N TYR A 232 -35.75 13.95 15.54
CA TYR A 232 -36.89 13.29 14.91
C TYR A 232 -37.67 12.48 15.95
N TYR A 233 -38.95 12.26 15.64
CA TYR A 233 -39.84 11.45 16.47
C TYR A 233 -40.45 10.33 15.66
N ILE A 234 -40.73 9.21 16.32
CA ILE A 234 -41.35 8.03 15.74
C ILE A 234 -42.59 7.75 16.56
N GLU A 235 -43.74 7.70 15.92
CA GLU A 235 -45.03 7.44 16.55
C GLU A 235 -45.53 6.08 16.05
N VAL A 236 -45.87 5.20 16.99
CA VAL A 236 -46.58 3.93 16.74
C VAL A 236 -47.98 4.09 17.28
N THR A 237 -49.01 3.91 16.46
CA THR A 237 -50.40 4.15 16.87
C THR A 237 -51.27 2.93 16.60
N ALA A 238 -52.00 2.44 17.59
CA ALA A 238 -52.98 1.39 17.39
C ALA A 238 -54.09 1.86 16.43
N TRP A 239 -54.48 1.01 15.48
CA TRP A 239 -55.62 1.30 14.62
C TRP A 239 -56.96 1.03 15.34
N GLU A 240 -57.78 2.06 15.48
CA GLU A 240 -59.05 2.04 16.22
C GLU A 240 -58.93 1.48 17.65
N ASN A 241 -59.53 0.30 17.91
CA ASN A 241 -59.53 -0.39 19.21
C ASN A 241 -58.61 -1.63 19.19
N ALA A 242 -57.68 -1.70 18.23
CA ALA A 242 -56.70 -2.77 18.16
C ALA A 242 -55.78 -2.78 19.38
N SER A 243 -55.27 -3.96 19.70
CA SER A 243 -54.34 -4.17 20.80
C SER A 243 -53.23 -5.08 20.29
N THR A 244 -52.00 -4.58 20.28
CA THR A 244 -50.90 -5.25 19.57
C THR A 244 -49.56 -5.02 20.25
N GLY A 245 -48.84 -6.12 20.46
CA GLY A 245 -47.43 -6.05 20.78
C GLY A 245 -46.63 -5.77 19.51
N TYR A 246 -45.56 -5.01 19.65
CA TYR A 246 -44.71 -4.70 18.50
C TYR A 246 -43.23 -4.75 18.86
N ALA A 247 -42.42 -4.85 17.82
CA ALA A 247 -41.00 -4.62 17.85
C ALA A 247 -40.67 -3.51 16.83
N LEU A 248 -40.21 -2.36 17.32
CA LEU A 248 -39.73 -1.24 16.52
C LEU A 248 -38.22 -1.36 16.34
N SER A 249 -37.77 -1.70 15.13
CA SER A 249 -36.36 -1.59 14.73
C SER A 249 -36.10 -0.23 14.07
N TYR A 250 -34.95 0.36 14.37
CA TYR A 250 -34.55 1.66 13.83
C TYR A 250 -33.05 1.70 13.60
N TRP A 251 -32.61 2.31 12.49
CA TRP A 251 -31.19 2.56 12.25
C TRP A 251 -30.92 3.76 11.33
N SER A 252 -29.84 4.50 11.63
CA SER A 252 -29.27 5.61 10.87
C SER A 252 -27.78 5.38 10.65
N GLY A 253 -27.23 5.79 9.51
CA GLY A 253 -25.79 5.69 9.29
C GLY A 253 -25.28 6.51 8.11
N ASN A 254 -24.20 7.25 8.34
CA ASN A 254 -23.33 7.81 7.31
C ASN A 254 -22.21 6.82 7.00
N SER A 255 -22.55 5.66 6.43
CA SER A 255 -21.58 4.66 5.89
C SER A 255 -22.18 3.31 5.44
N ARG A 256 -23.49 3.21 5.18
CA ARG A 256 -23.98 2.16 4.28
C ARG A 256 -24.64 2.85 3.11
N SER A 257 -23.85 3.09 2.07
CA SER A 257 -24.44 3.22 0.74
C SER A 257 -25.26 1.96 0.53
N ASP A 258 -26.53 2.15 0.16
CA ASP A 258 -27.30 1.12 -0.53
C ASP A 258 -26.35 0.26 -1.39
N PRO A 259 -26.36 -1.08 -1.26
CA PRO A 259 -25.57 -1.97 -2.11
C PRO A 259 -25.75 -1.67 -3.60
N GLY A 260 -26.83 -0.97 -3.96
CA GLY A 260 -27.08 -0.44 -5.27
C GLY A 260 -27.81 -1.48 -6.10
N SER A 261 -28.73 -1.02 -6.94
CA SER A 261 -29.63 -1.90 -7.67
C SER A 261 -29.10 -2.36 -9.03
N ALA A 262 -27.80 -2.17 -9.31
CA ALA A 262 -27.14 -2.55 -10.56
C ALA A 262 -25.66 -2.92 -10.36
N LEU A 263 -25.07 -3.63 -11.34
CA LEU A 263 -23.67 -4.08 -11.31
C LEU A 263 -22.65 -2.93 -11.18
N ASN A 264 -22.92 -1.78 -11.79
CA ASN A 264 -22.02 -0.62 -11.76
C ASN A 264 -22.14 0.21 -10.47
N THR A 265 -23.18 -0.03 -9.66
CA THR A 265 -23.38 0.61 -8.36
C THR A 265 -23.15 -0.36 -7.20
N ALA A 266 -22.74 -1.59 -7.50
CA ALA A 266 -22.60 -2.67 -6.52
C ALA A 266 -21.63 -2.32 -5.39
N SER A 267 -22.04 -2.59 -4.15
CA SER A 267 -21.17 -2.40 -2.97
C SER A 267 -20.01 -3.39 -2.99
N ASN A 268 -18.80 -2.87 -2.87
CA ASN A 268 -17.60 -3.70 -2.92
C ASN A 268 -17.43 -4.46 -1.60
N LEU A 269 -17.56 -5.79 -1.65
CA LEU A 269 -17.24 -6.68 -0.56
C LEU A 269 -15.74 -6.97 -0.48
N GLY A 270 -14.90 -6.43 -1.37
CA GLY A 270 -13.48 -6.77 -1.50
C GLY A 270 -13.28 -8.21 -2.00
N SER A 271 -12.04 -8.70 -2.01
CA SER A 271 -11.79 -10.12 -2.24
C SER A 271 -11.93 -10.86 -0.89
N PRO A 272 -12.86 -11.82 -0.72
CA PRO A 272 -12.89 -12.63 0.49
C PRO A 272 -11.47 -13.17 0.74
N GLY A 273 -10.89 -12.77 1.87
CA GLY A 273 -9.55 -13.20 2.23
C GLY A 273 -9.54 -14.72 2.38
N TYR A 274 -8.36 -15.33 2.23
CA TYR A 274 -8.21 -16.76 2.43
C TYR A 274 -8.70 -17.14 3.84
N ASN A 275 -9.75 -17.96 3.94
CA ASN A 275 -10.40 -18.33 5.21
C ASN A 275 -10.94 -17.14 6.03
N GLN A 276 -11.35 -16.05 5.37
CA GLN A 276 -12.04 -14.95 6.03
C GLN A 276 -13.53 -14.95 5.69
N ASN A 277 -14.37 -15.01 6.73
CA ASN A 277 -15.80 -14.84 6.58
C ASN A 277 -16.12 -13.34 6.57
N ARG A 278 -16.70 -12.86 5.47
CA ARG A 278 -17.26 -11.51 5.37
C ARG A 278 -18.76 -11.58 5.62
N TYR A 279 -19.24 -10.72 6.51
CA TYR A 279 -20.67 -10.58 6.79
C TYR A 279 -21.15 -9.16 6.44
N ARG A 280 -22.35 -9.06 5.88
CA ARG A 280 -23.09 -7.80 5.66
C ARG A 280 -24.53 -7.97 6.10
N THR A 281 -25.09 -6.93 6.71
CA THR A 281 -26.51 -6.89 7.09
C THR A 281 -27.16 -5.76 6.32
N GLU A 282 -28.20 -6.05 5.55
CA GLU A 282 -28.95 -5.05 4.76
C GLU A 282 -30.43 -5.43 4.64
N ALA A 283 -31.18 -4.69 3.81
CA ALA A 283 -32.60 -4.90 3.59
C ALA A 283 -32.98 -4.78 2.11
N VAL A 284 -33.78 -5.72 1.61
CA VAL A 284 -34.51 -5.56 0.34
C VAL A 284 -36.00 -5.33 0.63
N SER A 285 -36.67 -4.63 -0.28
CA SER A 285 -38.08 -4.23 -0.14
C SER A 285 -38.80 -4.12 -1.48
N GLY A 286 -40.08 -3.77 -1.49
CA GLY A 286 -40.81 -3.47 -2.73
C GLY A 286 -40.39 -2.19 -3.46
N ILE A 287 -39.68 -1.28 -2.78
CA ILE A 287 -39.14 -0.04 -3.36
C ILE A 287 -37.66 -0.24 -3.74
N ASP A 288 -36.96 -1.03 -2.93
CA ASP A 288 -35.53 -1.32 -3.03
C ASP A 288 -35.36 -2.84 -3.21
N SER A 289 -35.76 -3.32 -4.39
CA SER A 289 -35.97 -4.76 -4.60
C SER A 289 -34.72 -5.58 -4.83
N THR A 290 -33.58 -4.91 -5.01
CA THR A 290 -32.35 -5.61 -5.37
C THR A 290 -31.12 -4.91 -4.83
N ASP A 291 -30.29 -5.70 -4.16
CA ASP A 291 -28.98 -5.30 -3.68
C ASP A 291 -27.89 -6.03 -4.48
N TYR A 292 -26.92 -5.29 -4.99
CA TYR A 292 -25.74 -5.84 -5.64
C TYR A 292 -24.49 -5.67 -4.78
N TYR A 293 -23.71 -6.73 -4.71
CA TYR A 293 -22.40 -6.75 -4.09
C TYR A 293 -21.38 -7.21 -5.12
N ARG A 294 -20.15 -6.67 -5.07
CA ARG A 294 -19.04 -7.10 -5.92
C ARG A 294 -17.95 -7.73 -5.07
N PHE A 295 -17.36 -8.83 -5.54
CA PHE A 295 -16.15 -9.40 -4.95
C PHE A 295 -15.19 -9.88 -6.05
N GLN A 296 -13.95 -10.16 -5.69
CA GLN A 296 -12.91 -10.63 -6.60
C GLN A 296 -12.24 -11.89 -6.04
N LEU A 297 -11.87 -12.83 -6.92
CA LEU A 297 -11.16 -14.06 -6.56
C LEU A 297 -9.78 -14.07 -7.21
N GLY A 298 -8.75 -14.26 -6.36
CA GLY A 298 -7.32 -14.43 -6.68
C GLY A 298 -6.98 -15.56 -7.63
N GLN A 299 -7.77 -16.63 -7.60
CA GLN A 299 -7.49 -17.95 -8.17
C GLN A 299 -8.79 -18.77 -8.14
N ASN A 300 -8.71 -20.02 -8.60
CA ASN A 300 -9.79 -20.97 -8.36
C ASN A 300 -10.00 -21.16 -6.85
N SER A 301 -11.22 -20.89 -6.38
CA SER A 301 -11.59 -20.97 -4.97
C SER A 301 -12.93 -21.69 -4.81
N ALA A 302 -13.06 -22.47 -3.75
CA ALA A 302 -14.37 -22.85 -3.20
C ALA A 302 -14.99 -21.62 -2.54
N LEU A 303 -16.26 -21.36 -2.81
CA LEU A 303 -17.02 -20.21 -2.35
C LEU A 303 -18.27 -20.69 -1.61
N ASP A 304 -18.38 -20.30 -0.35
CA ASP A 304 -19.61 -20.47 0.43
C ASP A 304 -20.31 -19.12 0.59
N LEU A 305 -21.60 -19.12 0.29
CA LEU A 305 -22.46 -17.96 0.32
C LEU A 305 -23.72 -18.29 1.08
N SER A 306 -24.11 -17.42 2.01
CA SER A 306 -25.32 -17.61 2.80
C SER A 306 -26.13 -16.32 2.93
N LEU A 307 -27.45 -16.40 2.79
CA LEU A 307 -28.38 -15.32 3.13
C LEU A 307 -29.25 -15.78 4.31
N THR A 308 -28.98 -15.24 5.50
CA THR A 308 -29.64 -15.65 6.74
C THR A 308 -30.42 -14.48 7.36
N ASN A 309 -31.07 -14.71 8.50
CA ASN A 309 -31.86 -13.70 9.22
C ASN A 309 -32.99 -13.07 8.39
N LEU A 310 -33.51 -13.83 7.42
CA LEU A 310 -34.66 -13.43 6.61
C LEU A 310 -35.93 -13.34 7.46
N ARG A 311 -36.70 -12.28 7.22
CA ARG A 311 -37.99 -11.97 7.85
C ARG A 311 -39.13 -11.96 6.83
N ALA A 312 -38.78 -11.96 5.55
CA ALA A 312 -39.63 -12.33 4.43
C ALA A 312 -38.73 -12.91 3.32
N ASP A 313 -39.33 -13.37 2.25
CA ASP A 313 -38.66 -14.13 1.19
C ASP A 313 -37.73 -13.25 0.33
N ALA A 314 -36.48 -13.69 0.16
CA ALA A 314 -35.50 -13.07 -0.71
C ALA A 314 -34.53 -14.12 -1.28
N ASP A 315 -34.21 -13.96 -2.56
CA ASP A 315 -33.42 -14.87 -3.35
C ASP A 315 -31.95 -14.43 -3.44
N LEU A 316 -31.03 -15.40 -3.56
CA LEU A 316 -29.59 -15.18 -3.67
C LEU A 316 -29.06 -15.62 -5.04
N PHE A 317 -28.32 -14.75 -5.72
CA PHE A 317 -27.69 -15.06 -7.02
C PHE A 317 -26.20 -14.70 -7.00
N VAL A 318 -25.40 -15.50 -7.70
CA VAL A 318 -24.02 -15.16 -8.08
C VAL A 318 -24.00 -14.88 -9.57
N LEU A 319 -23.33 -13.80 -9.97
CA LEU A 319 -23.19 -13.39 -11.37
C LEU A 319 -21.71 -13.20 -11.72
N ASN A 320 -21.35 -13.47 -12.97
CA ASN A 320 -20.02 -13.14 -13.49
C ASN A 320 -19.91 -11.65 -13.84
N SER A 321 -18.72 -11.23 -14.30
CA SER A 321 -18.44 -9.84 -14.70
C SER A 321 -19.32 -9.28 -15.83
N ARG A 322 -20.01 -10.14 -16.58
CA ARG A 322 -20.97 -9.76 -17.64
C ARG A 322 -22.41 -9.72 -17.15
N GLY A 323 -22.66 -9.93 -15.86
CA GLY A 323 -24.01 -9.98 -15.29
C GLY A 323 -24.78 -11.26 -15.58
N SER A 324 -24.12 -12.32 -16.09
CA SER A 324 -24.78 -13.61 -16.28
C SER A 324 -24.80 -14.38 -14.96
N VAL A 325 -25.95 -14.93 -14.58
CA VAL A 325 -26.10 -15.75 -13.39
C VAL A 325 -25.28 -17.04 -13.56
N VAL A 326 -24.34 -17.27 -12.63
CA VAL A 326 -23.53 -18.50 -12.56
C VAL A 326 -24.08 -19.49 -11.53
N ALA A 327 -24.74 -19.01 -10.47
CA ALA A 327 -25.43 -19.83 -9.48
C ALA A 327 -26.57 -19.05 -8.80
N ARG A 328 -27.53 -19.75 -8.20
CA ARG A 328 -28.65 -19.15 -7.46
C ARG A 328 -29.27 -20.09 -6.44
N SER A 329 -29.81 -19.53 -5.37
CA SER A 329 -30.64 -20.19 -4.38
C SER A 329 -31.91 -19.35 -4.20
N THR A 330 -33.07 -20.02 -4.18
CA THR A 330 -34.40 -19.38 -4.17
C THR A 330 -35.35 -20.13 -3.22
N ASN A 331 -34.92 -20.36 -1.98
CA ASN A 331 -35.70 -21.07 -0.98
C ASN A 331 -36.86 -20.20 -0.49
N SER A 332 -38.08 -20.73 -0.56
CA SER A 332 -39.27 -19.97 -0.19
C SER A 332 -39.31 -19.58 1.29
N GLY A 333 -39.89 -18.40 1.58
CA GLY A 333 -40.26 -17.96 2.92
C GLY A 333 -39.08 -17.45 3.75
N LEU A 334 -38.91 -17.97 4.98
CA LEU A 334 -37.84 -17.53 5.91
C LEU A 334 -36.59 -18.41 5.87
N ARG A 335 -36.56 -19.38 4.96
CA ARG A 335 -35.45 -20.33 4.86
C ARG A 335 -34.21 -19.61 4.35
N SER A 336 -33.06 -19.88 4.94
CA SER A 336 -31.82 -19.28 4.47
C SER A 336 -31.48 -19.71 3.06
N GLU A 337 -30.88 -18.81 2.29
CA GLU A 337 -30.27 -19.14 1.01
C GLU A 337 -28.84 -19.61 1.24
N THR A 338 -28.41 -20.65 0.53
CA THR A 338 -27.04 -21.16 0.64
C THR A 338 -26.53 -21.61 -0.73
N LEU A 339 -25.28 -21.26 -1.04
CA LEU A 339 -24.59 -21.64 -2.26
C LEU A 339 -23.16 -22.09 -1.91
N ASP A 340 -22.77 -23.26 -2.42
CA ASP A 340 -21.41 -23.79 -2.40
C ASP A 340 -21.01 -24.07 -3.85
N LEU A 341 -19.95 -23.43 -4.31
CA LEU A 341 -19.46 -23.56 -5.69
C LEU A 341 -17.96 -23.27 -5.81
N SER A 342 -17.32 -23.90 -6.79
CA SER A 342 -15.96 -23.54 -7.20
C SER A 342 -16.01 -22.52 -8.34
N LEU A 343 -15.29 -21.40 -8.18
CA LEU A 343 -15.18 -20.34 -9.16
C LEU A 343 -13.71 -20.08 -9.50
N ASP A 344 -13.41 -19.91 -10.78
CA ASP A 344 -12.09 -19.48 -11.24
C ASP A 344 -11.78 -18.04 -10.85
N ALA A 345 -10.51 -17.64 -10.98
CA ALA A 345 -10.05 -16.29 -10.75
C ALA A 345 -10.88 -15.28 -11.55
N GLY A 346 -11.34 -14.20 -10.91
CA GLY A 346 -12.14 -13.19 -11.59
C GLY A 346 -12.98 -12.31 -10.68
N VAL A 347 -13.70 -11.38 -11.31
CA VAL A 347 -14.65 -10.48 -10.64
C VAL A 347 -16.05 -11.06 -10.75
N TYR A 348 -16.73 -11.14 -9.61
CA TYR A 348 -18.07 -11.69 -9.48
C TYR A 348 -18.96 -10.73 -8.70
N TYR A 349 -20.26 -10.95 -8.82
CA TYR A 349 -21.28 -10.19 -8.12
C TYR A 349 -22.20 -11.13 -7.36
N VAL A 350 -22.62 -10.69 -6.17
CA VAL A 350 -23.76 -11.29 -5.47
C VAL A 350 -24.95 -10.36 -5.67
N ARG A 351 -26.10 -10.92 -6.01
CA ARG A 351 -27.36 -10.18 -6.07
C ARG A 351 -28.33 -10.78 -5.08
N VAL A 352 -28.82 -9.97 -4.15
CA VAL A 352 -29.94 -10.31 -3.27
C VAL A 352 -31.18 -9.66 -3.84
N ASN A 353 -32.26 -10.41 -4.00
CA ASN A 353 -33.47 -9.93 -4.66
C ASN A 353 -34.71 -10.22 -3.81
N SER A 354 -35.57 -9.22 -3.57
CA SER A 354 -36.82 -9.47 -2.86
C SER A 354 -37.75 -10.37 -3.66
N HIS A 355 -38.37 -11.34 -3.00
CA HIS A 355 -39.38 -12.16 -3.63
C HIS A 355 -40.74 -11.45 -3.58
N ARG A 356 -41.35 -11.19 -4.74
CA ARG A 356 -42.67 -10.51 -4.86
C ARG A 356 -42.76 -9.21 -4.06
N ASN A 357 -41.71 -8.40 -4.08
CA ASN A 357 -41.65 -7.12 -3.36
C ASN A 357 -41.76 -7.26 -1.83
N ALA A 358 -41.42 -8.43 -1.29
CA ALA A 358 -41.38 -8.66 0.13
C ALA A 358 -40.29 -7.82 0.81
N ASN A 359 -40.60 -7.32 2.00
CA ASN A 359 -39.69 -6.52 2.80
C ASN A 359 -38.96 -7.43 3.78
N THR A 360 -37.64 -7.56 3.65
CA THR A 360 -36.85 -8.39 4.54
C THR A 360 -35.50 -7.78 4.85
N LEU A 361 -35.13 -7.88 6.13
CA LEU A 361 -33.73 -7.79 6.54
C LEU A 361 -33.03 -9.09 6.16
N TYR A 362 -31.73 -9.01 5.91
CA TYR A 362 -30.91 -10.19 5.70
C TYR A 362 -29.50 -10.01 6.27
N THR A 363 -28.81 -11.11 6.46
CA THR A 363 -27.38 -11.17 6.69
C THR A 363 -26.74 -12.01 5.58
N LEU A 364 -25.95 -11.34 4.73
CA LEU A 364 -25.13 -11.98 3.71
C LEU A 364 -23.81 -12.41 4.33
N GLY A 365 -23.52 -13.71 4.31
CA GLY A 365 -22.24 -14.31 4.62
C GLY A 365 -21.53 -14.75 3.34
N LEU A 366 -20.24 -14.49 3.24
CA LEU A 366 -19.37 -14.87 2.13
C LEU A 366 -18.05 -15.40 2.72
N SER A 367 -17.69 -16.63 2.42
CA SER A 367 -16.36 -17.19 2.69
C SER A 367 -15.80 -17.85 1.44
N SER A 368 -14.48 -17.84 1.30
CA SER A 368 -13.81 -18.58 0.24
C SER A 368 -12.56 -19.27 0.73
N THR A 369 -12.35 -20.49 0.24
CA THR A 369 -11.16 -21.29 0.49
C THR A 369 -10.51 -21.64 -0.84
N ALA A 370 -9.21 -21.38 -0.97
CA ALA A 370 -8.48 -21.69 -2.20
C ALA A 370 -7.39 -22.76 -1.96
N PRO A 371 -6.81 -23.37 -3.00
CA PRO A 371 -5.59 -24.14 -2.86
C PRO A 371 -4.45 -23.25 -2.33
N SER A 372 -3.64 -23.79 -1.42
CA SER A 372 -2.54 -23.05 -0.79
C SER A 372 -1.33 -23.00 -1.75
N ASP A 373 -1.04 -21.82 -2.29
CA ASP A 373 0.15 -21.54 -3.09
C ASP A 373 1.06 -20.53 -2.38
N TRP A 374 2.21 -20.21 -2.99
CA TRP A 374 3.16 -19.29 -2.36
C TRP A 374 2.57 -17.90 -2.15
N PHE A 375 1.79 -17.38 -3.10
CA PHE A 375 1.15 -16.08 -2.97
C PHE A 375 0.20 -16.05 -1.77
N ALA A 376 -0.68 -17.06 -1.64
CA ALA A 376 -1.63 -17.16 -0.53
C ALA A 376 -0.95 -17.39 0.84
N GLN A 377 0.25 -17.98 0.85
CA GLN A 377 1.01 -18.22 2.10
C GLN A 377 1.85 -17.04 2.55
N ASN A 378 2.28 -16.17 1.62
CA ASN A 378 3.31 -15.16 1.88
C ASN A 378 2.81 -13.73 1.73
N LEU A 379 1.63 -13.54 1.12
CA LEU A 379 1.00 -12.23 0.93
C LEU A 379 -0.32 -12.17 1.70
N ARG A 380 -0.72 -10.97 2.12
CA ARG A 380 -1.81 -10.69 3.05
C ARG A 380 -2.91 -9.86 2.42
N ASP A 381 -2.51 -8.91 1.59
CA ASP A 381 -3.43 -8.10 0.82
C ASP A 381 -3.99 -8.90 -0.37
N SER A 382 -5.31 -8.94 -0.45
CA SER A 382 -5.99 -9.79 -1.41
C SER A 382 -5.86 -9.32 -2.85
N ASP A 383 -5.75 -8.01 -3.07
CA ASP A 383 -5.59 -7.44 -4.40
C ASP A 383 -4.14 -7.61 -4.87
N VAL A 384 -3.15 -7.43 -3.98
CA VAL A 384 -1.74 -7.75 -4.27
C VAL A 384 -1.55 -9.24 -4.56
N VAL A 385 -2.19 -10.14 -3.80
CA VAL A 385 -2.20 -11.59 -4.08
C VAL A 385 -2.70 -11.87 -5.50
N PHE A 386 -3.85 -11.30 -5.87
CA PHE A 386 -4.43 -11.49 -7.20
C PHE A 386 -3.49 -10.96 -8.30
N GLN A 387 -3.02 -9.74 -8.16
CA GLN A 387 -2.18 -9.09 -9.17
C GLN A 387 -0.84 -9.82 -9.32
N ALA A 388 -0.12 -10.03 -8.22
CA ALA A 388 1.18 -10.67 -8.24
C ALA A 388 1.13 -12.09 -8.84
N ARG A 389 0.10 -12.87 -8.48
CA ARG A 389 -0.09 -14.22 -9.02
C ARG A 389 -0.28 -14.22 -10.54
N ASN A 390 -1.16 -13.35 -11.03
CA ASN A 390 -1.48 -13.29 -12.46
C ASN A 390 -0.29 -12.77 -13.28
N LEU A 391 0.40 -11.75 -12.78
CA LEU A 391 1.52 -11.13 -13.47
C LEU A 391 2.75 -12.04 -13.50
N ALA A 392 2.98 -12.85 -12.45
CA ALA A 392 4.08 -13.80 -12.39
C ALA A 392 3.80 -15.17 -13.04
N ALA A 393 2.76 -15.30 -13.88
CA ALA A 393 2.44 -16.57 -14.53
C ALA A 393 3.60 -17.09 -15.42
N ASP A 394 4.45 -16.21 -15.92
CA ASP A 394 5.68 -16.51 -16.68
C ASP A 394 6.92 -16.73 -15.78
N SER A 395 6.71 -16.77 -14.46
CA SER A 395 7.75 -16.83 -13.42
C SER A 395 8.72 -15.64 -13.43
N ASN A 396 8.28 -14.49 -13.94
CA ASN A 396 9.08 -13.28 -14.03
C ASN A 396 8.24 -12.05 -13.64
N PHE A 397 8.82 -11.18 -12.81
CA PHE A 397 8.28 -9.85 -12.59
C PHE A 397 9.04 -8.86 -13.45
N SER A 398 8.45 -8.51 -14.59
CA SER A 398 8.95 -7.44 -15.45
C SER A 398 8.74 -6.06 -14.79
N ARG A 399 9.34 -5.03 -15.39
CA ARG A 399 9.12 -3.64 -14.97
C ARG A 399 7.63 -3.26 -14.98
N ASN A 400 6.89 -3.73 -16.00
CA ASN A 400 5.47 -3.43 -16.16
C ASN A 400 4.60 -4.15 -15.12
N ASP A 401 5.02 -5.34 -14.70
CA ASP A 401 4.34 -6.10 -13.65
C ASP A 401 4.51 -5.38 -12.31
N MET A 402 5.74 -4.98 -11.98
CA MET A 402 5.99 -4.20 -10.75
C MET A 402 5.23 -2.87 -10.76
N LEU A 403 5.18 -2.16 -11.88
CA LEU A 403 4.35 -0.95 -12.00
C LEU A 403 2.86 -1.23 -11.83
N SER A 404 2.37 -2.40 -12.26
CA SER A 404 0.97 -2.78 -12.08
C SER A 404 0.66 -3.10 -10.62
N ILE A 405 1.58 -3.79 -9.92
CA ILE A 405 1.49 -4.06 -8.48
C ILE A 405 1.56 -2.74 -7.68
N PHE A 406 2.48 -1.84 -8.03
CA PHE A 406 2.56 -0.53 -7.35
C PHE A 406 1.30 0.31 -7.54
N ARG A 407 0.60 0.19 -8.67
CA ARG A 407 -0.69 0.85 -8.84
C ARG A 407 -1.82 0.19 -8.04
N SER A 408 -1.74 -1.13 -7.81
CA SER A 408 -2.79 -1.82 -7.07
C SER A 408 -2.79 -1.39 -5.61
N VAL A 409 -1.62 -1.26 -4.99
CA VAL A 409 -1.49 -0.85 -3.58
C VAL A 409 -1.83 0.63 -3.31
N GLN A 410 -2.27 1.39 -4.32
CA GLN A 410 -2.58 2.81 -4.19
C GLN A 410 -4.10 3.07 -4.13
N ASP A 411 -4.92 2.03 -4.23
CA ASP A 411 -6.36 2.12 -4.42
C ASP A 411 -7.11 2.72 -3.22
N ASP A 412 -6.67 2.42 -2.00
CA ASP A 412 -7.26 2.92 -0.75
C ASP A 412 -6.71 4.29 -0.30
N SER A 413 -6.02 5.02 -1.20
CA SER A 413 -5.41 6.34 -0.96
C SER A 413 -4.30 6.39 0.09
N ILE A 414 -4.07 5.31 0.83
CA ILE A 414 -2.96 5.10 1.75
C ILE A 414 -2.35 3.72 1.50
N ILE A 415 -1.05 3.58 1.73
CA ILE A 415 -0.38 2.28 1.78
C ILE A 415 -0.54 1.73 3.20
N ASP A 416 -1.24 0.62 3.36
CA ASP A 416 -1.49 -0.01 4.64
C ASP A 416 -0.36 -0.98 5.05
N VAL A 417 -0.52 -1.61 6.21
CA VAL A 417 0.48 -2.53 6.78
C VAL A 417 0.59 -3.86 6.02
N ASN A 418 -0.50 -4.31 5.40
CA ASN A 418 -0.53 -5.55 4.63
C ASN A 418 0.13 -5.33 3.26
N GLU A 419 -0.22 -4.25 2.58
CA GLU A 419 0.39 -3.87 1.30
C GLU A 419 1.90 -3.66 1.44
N GLN A 420 2.33 -2.95 2.48
CA GLN A 420 3.75 -2.77 2.76
C GLN A 420 4.45 -4.13 2.98
N ALA A 421 3.85 -5.02 3.77
CA ALA A 421 4.41 -6.35 4.02
C ALA A 421 4.50 -7.20 2.75
N ASP A 422 3.51 -7.09 1.86
CA ASP A 422 3.43 -7.84 0.62
C ASP A 422 4.44 -7.35 -0.41
N LEU A 423 4.63 -6.04 -0.53
CA LEU A 423 5.69 -5.45 -1.34
C LEU A 423 7.08 -5.94 -0.90
N TRP A 424 7.33 -5.98 0.42
CA TRP A 424 8.55 -6.55 0.98
C TRP A 424 8.71 -8.03 0.64
N ALA A 425 7.64 -8.82 0.78
CA ALA A 425 7.66 -10.23 0.44
C ALA A 425 8.00 -10.45 -1.03
N LEU A 426 7.37 -9.71 -1.95
CA LEU A 426 7.58 -9.81 -3.40
C LEU A 426 9.03 -9.49 -3.83
N VAL A 427 9.62 -8.43 -3.28
CA VAL A 427 10.98 -8.02 -3.62
C VAL A 427 12.02 -8.96 -3.01
N ASN A 428 11.75 -9.55 -1.83
CA ASN A 428 12.71 -10.40 -1.10
C ASN A 428 12.54 -11.91 -1.34
N THR A 429 11.81 -12.34 -2.37
CA THR A 429 11.46 -13.76 -2.62
C THR A 429 12.62 -14.73 -2.94
N ASN A 430 13.90 -14.37 -2.73
CA ASN A 430 15.07 -15.22 -2.92
C ASN A 430 15.01 -16.09 -4.19
N ASN A 431 15.01 -15.42 -5.36
CA ASN A 431 15.05 -16.04 -6.69
C ASN A 431 13.81 -16.86 -7.10
N ARG A 432 12.70 -16.82 -6.37
CA ARG A 432 11.46 -17.49 -6.81
C ARG A 432 10.96 -16.95 -8.15
N PHE A 433 11.02 -15.63 -8.31
CA PHE A 433 10.64 -14.95 -9.54
C PHE A 433 11.86 -14.29 -10.16
N ARG A 434 11.99 -14.41 -11.48
CA ARG A 434 13.02 -13.68 -12.21
C ARG A 434 12.65 -12.19 -12.19
N MET A 435 13.69 -11.36 -12.07
CA MET A 435 13.63 -9.91 -12.26
C MET A 435 14.95 -9.52 -12.90
N SER A 436 14.93 -8.59 -13.86
CA SER A 436 16.17 -7.99 -14.34
C SER A 436 16.84 -7.22 -13.20
N ASN A 437 18.16 -7.08 -13.24
CA ASN A 437 18.92 -6.36 -12.21
C ASN A 437 18.40 -4.93 -11.95
N PRO A 438 18.10 -4.08 -12.97
CA PRO A 438 17.51 -2.78 -12.71
C PRO A 438 16.15 -2.88 -12.01
N VAL A 439 15.25 -3.78 -12.46
CA VAL A 439 13.92 -3.92 -11.84
C VAL A 439 14.02 -4.34 -10.38
N ARG A 440 14.90 -5.30 -10.05
CA ARG A 440 15.10 -5.76 -8.67
C ARG A 440 15.61 -4.62 -7.77
N TRP A 441 16.64 -3.90 -8.22
CA TRP A 441 17.21 -2.79 -7.45
C TRP A 441 16.20 -1.67 -7.24
N LEU A 442 15.56 -1.21 -8.32
CA LEU A 442 14.60 -0.11 -8.25
C LEU A 442 13.37 -0.49 -7.43
N ALA A 443 12.88 -1.73 -7.52
CA ALA A 443 11.78 -2.20 -6.68
C ALA A 443 12.17 -2.18 -5.21
N ALA A 444 13.38 -2.63 -4.85
CA ALA A 444 13.87 -2.53 -3.48
C ALA A 444 13.88 -1.09 -2.97
N GLN A 445 14.31 -0.13 -3.80
CA GLN A 445 14.31 1.28 -3.40
C GLN A 445 12.89 1.87 -3.21
N VAL A 446 11.92 1.45 -4.03
CA VAL A 446 10.51 1.82 -3.80
C VAL A 446 10.03 1.28 -2.45
N VAL A 447 10.28 0.01 -2.17
CA VAL A 447 9.80 -0.66 -0.96
C VAL A 447 10.50 -0.15 0.31
N GLU A 448 11.81 0.07 0.26
CA GLU A 448 12.59 0.68 1.35
C GLU A 448 12.10 2.09 1.69
N GLY A 449 11.69 2.86 0.68
CA GLY A 449 11.11 4.19 0.86
C GLY A 449 9.64 4.19 1.29
N THR A 450 9.01 3.02 1.50
CA THR A 450 7.59 2.89 1.82
C THR A 450 7.38 2.67 3.33
N SER A 451 6.39 3.35 3.90
CA SER A 451 5.98 3.20 5.30
C SER A 451 4.47 2.94 5.41
N SER A 452 4.04 2.19 6.44
CA SER A 452 2.61 2.07 6.77
C SER A 452 1.97 3.44 6.97
N ASN A 453 0.75 3.64 6.46
CA ASN A 453 0.01 4.90 6.41
C ASN A 453 0.63 5.99 5.52
N MET A 454 1.57 5.64 4.63
CA MET A 454 2.05 6.55 3.59
C MET A 454 0.89 6.90 2.65
N SER A 455 0.75 8.16 2.22
CA SER A 455 -0.28 8.49 1.23
C SER A 455 0.06 7.90 -0.14
N ALA A 456 -0.95 7.49 -0.90
CA ALA A 456 -0.79 7.01 -2.27
C ALA A 456 -0.06 8.03 -3.17
N SER A 457 -0.22 9.33 -2.91
CA SER A 457 0.50 10.40 -3.63
C SER A 457 2.00 10.40 -3.34
N LEU A 458 2.40 10.24 -2.06
CA LEU A 458 3.81 10.16 -1.68
C LEU A 458 4.44 8.87 -2.21
N PHE A 459 3.74 7.74 -2.11
CA PHE A 459 4.18 6.48 -2.71
C PHE A 459 4.33 6.60 -4.22
N GLY A 460 3.35 7.21 -4.90
CA GLY A 460 3.40 7.48 -6.34
C GLY A 460 4.58 8.36 -6.75
N SER A 461 4.96 9.32 -5.90
CA SER A 461 6.18 10.14 -6.11
C SER A 461 7.46 9.31 -5.97
N ASN A 462 7.49 8.35 -5.03
CA ASN A 462 8.61 7.42 -4.86
C ASN A 462 8.73 6.45 -6.05
N VAL A 463 7.60 5.88 -6.52
CA VAL A 463 7.54 5.11 -7.78
C VAL A 463 7.97 5.97 -8.96
N GLY A 464 7.55 7.23 -8.99
CA GLY A 464 7.92 8.21 -10.00
C GLY A 464 9.43 8.39 -10.11
N ARG A 465 10.12 8.57 -8.98
CA ARG A 465 11.58 8.62 -8.91
C ARG A 465 12.23 7.36 -9.47
N TRP A 466 11.91 6.21 -8.89
CA TRP A 466 12.68 4.99 -9.14
C TRP A 466 12.29 4.27 -10.43
N PHE A 467 11.02 4.26 -10.81
CA PHE A 467 10.58 3.59 -12.03
C PHE A 467 10.39 4.56 -13.18
N LEU A 468 9.84 5.75 -12.98
CA LEU A 468 9.43 6.63 -14.08
C LEU A 468 10.46 7.73 -14.42
N GLY A 469 11.50 7.89 -13.59
CA GLY A 469 12.50 8.94 -13.78
C GLY A 469 11.97 10.36 -13.59
N THR A 470 10.87 10.52 -12.85
CA THR A 470 10.21 11.82 -12.68
C THR A 470 10.91 12.74 -11.68
N TYR A 471 11.88 12.22 -10.92
CA TYR A 471 12.75 13.01 -10.05
C TYR A 471 13.85 13.67 -10.89
N THR A 472 14.22 14.90 -10.55
CA THR A 472 15.36 15.61 -11.14
C THR A 472 16.29 16.07 -10.03
N PRO A 473 17.62 16.04 -10.22
CA PRO A 473 18.57 16.62 -9.27
C PRO A 473 18.24 18.08 -8.96
N THR A 474 18.75 18.58 -7.84
CA THR A 474 18.66 20.00 -7.49
C THR A 474 19.21 20.85 -8.65
N PRO A 475 18.42 21.76 -9.24
CA PRO A 475 18.80 22.46 -10.47
C PRO A 475 19.69 23.68 -10.18
N GLN A 476 20.85 23.45 -9.58
CA GLN A 476 21.82 24.49 -9.22
C GLN A 476 23.24 23.95 -9.38
N PHE A 477 24.12 24.78 -9.95
CA PHE A 477 25.56 24.54 -9.94
C PHE A 477 26.29 25.87 -9.78
N ASN A 478 27.10 26.03 -8.73
CA ASN A 478 27.71 27.29 -8.34
C ASN A 478 26.71 28.46 -8.43
N GLU A 479 27.05 29.52 -9.18
CA GLU A 479 26.18 30.68 -9.42
C GLU A 479 25.24 30.49 -10.62
N TYR A 480 25.24 29.32 -11.26
CA TYR A 480 24.41 29.00 -12.42
C TYR A 480 23.08 28.39 -11.98
N PRO A 481 21.96 29.15 -12.01
CA PRO A 481 20.63 28.58 -11.82
C PRO A 481 20.28 27.74 -13.04
N LEU A 482 19.99 26.45 -12.83
CA LEU A 482 19.62 25.56 -13.91
C LEU A 482 18.09 25.42 -13.96
N THR A 483 17.59 24.93 -15.08
CA THR A 483 16.20 24.45 -15.19
C THR A 483 16.19 23.11 -15.89
N HIS A 484 15.21 22.26 -15.59
CA HIS A 484 15.05 20.97 -16.28
C HIS A 484 13.95 21.10 -17.33
N VAL A 485 14.29 20.84 -18.59
CA VAL A 485 13.33 20.91 -19.71
C VAL A 485 13.33 19.61 -20.49
N GLN A 486 12.17 19.24 -21.04
CA GLN A 486 12.04 18.09 -21.91
C GLN A 486 12.88 18.28 -23.18
N VAL A 487 13.72 17.30 -23.53
CA VAL A 487 14.60 17.39 -24.71
C VAL A 487 14.20 16.45 -25.86
N GLN A 488 14.45 16.92 -27.08
CA GLN A 488 14.41 16.11 -28.30
C GLN A 488 15.78 15.47 -28.59
N GLY A 489 15.80 14.39 -29.36
CA GLY A 489 17.02 13.64 -29.67
C GLY A 489 16.85 12.13 -29.65
N ASN A 490 17.90 11.42 -30.04
CA ASN A 490 18.01 9.97 -29.93
C ASN A 490 18.93 9.61 -28.76
N LEU A 491 18.72 8.44 -28.14
CA LEU A 491 19.60 7.98 -27.07
C LEU A 491 21.05 7.92 -27.55
N PHE A 492 21.27 7.27 -28.69
CA PHE A 492 22.56 7.23 -29.39
C PHE A 492 22.48 7.97 -30.72
N GLY A 493 23.64 8.36 -31.25
CA GLY A 493 23.73 8.92 -32.60
C GLY A 493 23.42 7.89 -33.69
N PRO A 494 23.63 8.23 -34.98
CA PRO A 494 23.23 7.40 -36.13
C PRO A 494 23.75 5.96 -36.12
N SER A 495 24.85 5.69 -35.41
CA SER A 495 25.41 4.34 -35.28
C SER A 495 24.64 3.41 -34.34
N GLY A 496 23.66 3.93 -33.59
CA GLY A 496 22.88 3.17 -32.61
C GLY A 496 23.64 2.75 -31.35
N LEU A 497 24.89 3.19 -31.19
CA LEU A 497 25.78 2.85 -30.08
C LEU A 497 26.53 4.10 -29.60
N ALA A 498 26.91 4.12 -28.34
CA ALA A 498 27.76 5.19 -27.79
C ALA A 498 29.09 5.28 -28.56
N ARG A 499 29.51 6.51 -28.87
CA ARG A 499 30.82 6.81 -29.47
C ARG A 499 31.59 7.75 -28.56
N ILE A 500 32.91 7.59 -28.52
CA ILE A 500 33.76 8.41 -27.68
C ILE A 500 33.67 9.89 -28.06
N GLY A 501 33.44 10.20 -29.34
CA GLY A 501 33.22 11.56 -29.85
C GLY A 501 31.93 12.23 -29.37
N ASP A 502 31.01 11.48 -28.76
CA ASP A 502 29.80 12.04 -28.15
C ASP A 502 30.07 12.67 -26.77
N ILE A 503 31.30 12.53 -26.25
CA ILE A 503 31.73 13.10 -24.96
C ILE A 503 32.41 14.45 -25.22
N ASP A 504 31.70 15.52 -24.90
CA ASP A 504 32.23 16.88 -24.79
C ASP A 504 31.65 17.52 -23.52
N GLN A 505 32.53 17.84 -22.58
CA GLN A 505 32.24 18.22 -21.20
C GLN A 505 31.50 19.54 -21.03
N ARG A 506 31.84 20.55 -21.85
CA ARG A 506 31.36 21.93 -21.71
C ARG A 506 31.61 22.50 -20.31
N ASP A 507 30.61 23.17 -19.74
CA ASP A 507 30.74 24.08 -18.59
C ASP A 507 30.63 23.41 -17.21
N LEU A 508 30.43 22.09 -17.16
CA LEU A 508 30.39 21.33 -15.91
C LEU A 508 31.77 20.72 -15.62
N GLY A 509 32.32 20.90 -14.42
CA GLY A 509 33.66 20.40 -14.05
C GLY A 509 33.75 18.90 -13.74
N ASP A 510 33.00 18.05 -14.45
CA ASP A 510 32.91 16.59 -14.24
C ASP A 510 33.95 15.80 -15.06
N CYS A 511 35.12 16.40 -15.34
CA CYS A 511 36.15 15.85 -16.23
C CYS A 511 36.60 14.43 -15.84
N THR A 512 36.69 14.13 -14.55
CA THR A 512 37.07 12.80 -14.05
C THR A 512 36.05 11.72 -14.40
N PHE A 513 34.76 12.05 -14.35
CA PHE A 513 33.68 11.15 -14.72
C PHE A 513 33.66 10.90 -16.23
N LEU A 514 33.76 11.96 -17.04
CA LEU A 514 33.81 11.82 -18.50
C LEU A 514 35.09 11.13 -18.98
N ALA A 515 36.23 11.35 -18.31
CA ALA A 515 37.47 10.62 -18.56
C ALA A 515 37.33 9.13 -18.22
N ALA A 516 36.61 8.78 -17.13
CA ALA A 516 36.31 7.40 -16.79
C ALA A 516 35.42 6.73 -17.85
N LEU A 517 34.37 7.40 -18.31
CA LEU A 517 33.54 6.91 -19.42
C LEU A 517 34.37 6.72 -20.70
N GLY A 518 35.19 7.72 -21.06
CA GLY A 518 36.06 7.68 -22.24
C GLY A 518 37.08 6.54 -22.22
N ALA A 519 37.57 6.15 -21.04
CA ALA A 519 38.52 5.03 -20.88
C ALA A 519 37.91 3.67 -21.26
N THR A 520 36.58 3.56 -21.30
CA THR A 520 35.88 2.29 -21.60
C THR A 520 35.77 1.95 -23.09
N PHE A 521 36.14 2.88 -23.97
CA PHE A 521 35.96 2.75 -25.42
C PHE A 521 37.10 1.98 -26.12
N GLY A 522 38.05 1.44 -25.36
CA GLY A 522 39.13 0.61 -25.87
C GLY A 522 40.16 1.34 -26.75
N PRO A 523 40.99 0.58 -27.48
CA PRO A 523 42.09 1.08 -28.32
C PRO A 523 41.65 2.09 -29.40
N GLN A 524 42.04 3.36 -29.24
CA GLN A 524 41.81 4.42 -30.23
C GLN A 524 42.99 5.40 -30.29
N VAL A 525 43.30 5.90 -31.49
CA VAL A 525 44.46 6.77 -31.73
C VAL A 525 44.11 8.18 -32.22
N ASN A 526 42.88 8.40 -32.67
CA ASN A 526 42.33 9.66 -33.17
C ASN A 526 40.79 9.58 -33.22
N GLY A 527 40.12 10.65 -33.67
CA GLY A 527 38.66 10.73 -33.81
C GLY A 527 38.05 10.00 -35.01
N PHE A 528 38.86 9.36 -35.88
CA PHE A 528 38.37 8.62 -37.04
C PHE A 528 38.14 7.13 -36.71
N GLY A 529 36.99 6.59 -37.07
CA GLY A 529 36.70 5.16 -36.85
C GLY A 529 36.42 4.78 -35.39
N ASN A 530 35.89 5.72 -34.60
CA ASN A 530 35.63 5.57 -33.16
C ASN A 530 34.92 4.25 -32.81
N THR A 531 35.55 3.49 -31.91
CA THR A 531 35.00 2.22 -31.38
C THR A 531 33.85 2.53 -30.42
N SER A 532 32.92 1.59 -30.25
CA SER A 532 31.82 1.69 -29.28
C SER A 532 32.22 1.10 -27.92
N SER A 533 31.69 1.64 -26.83
CA SER A 533 31.91 1.08 -25.49
C SER A 533 30.82 0.08 -25.11
N ALA A 534 31.17 -1.19 -24.93
CA ALA A 534 30.27 -2.19 -24.36
C ALA A 534 29.85 -1.86 -22.92
N VAL A 535 30.73 -1.17 -22.16
CA VAL A 535 30.44 -0.73 -20.79
C VAL A 535 29.33 0.32 -20.79
N VAL A 536 29.43 1.35 -21.64
CA VAL A 536 28.41 2.41 -21.73
C VAL A 536 27.11 1.87 -22.33
N ASN A 537 27.18 1.06 -23.39
CA ASN A 537 25.98 0.52 -24.01
C ASN A 537 25.19 -0.42 -23.06
N SER A 538 25.87 -1.14 -22.16
CA SER A 538 25.21 -1.98 -21.14
C SER A 538 24.90 -1.23 -19.82
N MET A 539 25.42 -0.01 -19.66
CA MET A 539 25.14 0.85 -18.52
C MET A 539 23.73 1.44 -18.58
N ILE A 540 23.18 1.61 -19.79
CA ILE A 540 21.88 2.25 -20.01
C ILE A 540 20.86 1.20 -20.47
N THR A 541 19.75 1.10 -19.76
CA THR A 541 18.58 0.32 -20.17
C THR A 541 17.48 1.29 -20.59
N ASP A 542 17.07 1.24 -21.85
CA ASP A 542 15.86 1.94 -22.31
C ASP A 542 14.62 1.20 -21.80
N ASN A 543 13.77 1.89 -21.04
CA ASN A 543 12.57 1.30 -20.47
C ASN A 543 11.37 1.29 -21.45
N GLY A 544 11.51 1.91 -22.63
CA GLY A 544 10.48 1.93 -23.68
C GLY A 544 9.37 2.96 -23.46
N ASP A 545 9.44 3.77 -22.40
CA ASP A 545 8.45 4.80 -22.05
C ASP A 545 9.06 6.21 -21.99
N GLY A 546 10.25 6.38 -22.57
CA GLY A 546 11.00 7.64 -22.52
C GLY A 546 11.80 7.84 -21.23
N SER A 547 11.84 6.84 -20.35
CA SER A 547 12.77 6.77 -19.22
C SER A 547 13.89 5.75 -19.46
N TYR A 548 15.00 5.92 -18.74
CA TYR A 548 16.21 5.13 -18.86
C TYR A 548 16.73 4.77 -17.46
N ALA A 549 16.98 3.47 -17.21
CA ALA A 549 17.72 3.06 -16.02
C ALA A 549 19.22 3.07 -16.33
N VAL A 550 19.99 3.78 -15.50
CA VAL A 550 21.44 3.97 -15.66
C VAL A 550 22.18 3.31 -14.50
N ARG A 551 23.13 2.44 -14.82
CA ARG A 551 23.87 1.62 -13.86
C ARG A 551 25.15 2.30 -13.37
N PHE A 552 25.30 2.44 -12.06
CA PHE A 552 26.57 2.76 -11.40
C PHE A 552 27.04 1.58 -10.54
N PHE A 553 28.26 1.65 -10.04
CA PHE A 553 28.78 0.68 -9.07
C PHE A 553 29.15 1.37 -7.76
N SER A 554 28.73 0.77 -6.65
CA SER A 554 29.19 1.12 -5.30
C SER A 554 29.82 -0.11 -4.68
N ASN A 555 31.12 -0.04 -4.34
CA ASN A 555 31.87 -1.17 -3.80
C ASN A 555 31.73 -2.47 -4.63
N GLY A 556 31.74 -2.33 -5.96
CA GLY A 556 31.57 -3.45 -6.91
C GLY A 556 30.14 -3.98 -7.07
N LYS A 557 29.15 -3.45 -6.33
CA LYS A 557 27.73 -3.80 -6.49
C LYS A 557 27.06 -2.84 -7.47
N ALA A 558 26.30 -3.38 -8.42
CA ALA A 558 25.57 -2.58 -9.38
C ALA A 558 24.34 -1.94 -8.74
N GLU A 559 24.23 -0.62 -8.87
CA GLU A 559 23.11 0.21 -8.45
C GLU A 559 22.54 0.91 -9.68
N TYR A 560 21.25 1.27 -9.65
CA TYR A 560 20.56 1.84 -10.80
C TYR A 560 19.79 3.09 -10.41
N GLU A 561 19.83 4.08 -11.29
CA GLU A 561 19.07 5.32 -11.19
C GLU A 561 18.21 5.49 -12.44
N THR A 562 16.94 5.86 -12.29
CA THR A 562 16.08 6.11 -13.45
C THR A 562 15.97 7.60 -13.76
N VAL A 563 16.14 7.94 -15.03
CA VAL A 563 16.01 9.31 -15.54
C VAL A 563 15.08 9.35 -16.74
N ASP A 564 14.26 10.38 -16.84
CA ASP A 564 13.51 10.70 -18.06
C ASP A 564 14.31 11.65 -18.99
N ARG A 565 13.64 12.33 -19.91
CA ARG A 565 14.27 13.24 -20.88
C ARG A 565 14.29 14.70 -20.46
N ARG A 566 14.04 15.00 -19.18
CA ARG A 566 14.22 16.35 -18.66
C ARG A 566 15.68 16.58 -18.29
N LEU A 567 16.38 17.40 -19.07
CA LEU A 567 17.80 17.69 -18.88
C LEU A 567 18.00 19.13 -18.41
N ALA A 568 19.12 19.35 -17.71
CA ALA A 568 19.51 20.67 -17.24
C ALA A 568 19.82 21.59 -18.43
N VAL A 569 19.27 22.81 -18.38
CA VAL A 569 19.56 23.89 -19.31
C VAL A 569 19.91 25.16 -18.58
N PHE A 570 20.80 25.93 -19.19
CA PHE A 570 21.21 27.26 -18.77
C PHE A 570 21.17 28.18 -19.99
N ASN A 571 20.56 29.36 -19.85
CA ASN A 571 20.37 30.32 -20.94
C ASN A 571 19.78 29.73 -22.24
N GLY A 572 18.92 28.72 -22.12
CA GLY A 572 18.23 28.09 -23.26
C GLY A 572 19.00 26.97 -23.96
N GLU A 573 20.21 26.64 -23.50
CA GLU A 573 21.04 25.56 -24.05
C GLU A 573 21.23 24.43 -23.04
N LEU A 574 21.45 23.20 -23.52
CA LEU A 574 21.82 22.06 -22.67
C LEU A 574 23.07 22.39 -21.87
N PHE A 575 23.00 22.17 -20.55
CA PHE A 575 24.08 22.45 -19.62
C PHE A 575 24.91 21.19 -19.34
N GLY A 576 26.23 21.32 -19.45
CA GLY A 576 27.19 20.25 -19.20
C GLY A 576 27.38 19.29 -20.39
N ALA A 577 27.69 18.04 -20.07
CA ALA A 577 28.22 17.09 -21.03
C ALA A 577 27.24 16.72 -22.16
N GLN A 578 27.68 16.81 -23.40
CA GLN A 578 26.86 16.56 -24.59
C GLN A 578 27.71 16.23 -25.82
N ALA A 579 27.10 15.70 -26.89
CA ALA A 579 27.78 15.58 -28.17
C ALA A 579 27.93 16.95 -28.84
N SER A 580 29.03 17.17 -29.56
CA SER A 580 29.26 18.42 -30.29
C SER A 580 28.09 18.74 -31.22
N GLY A 581 27.59 19.99 -31.16
CA GLY A 581 26.42 20.44 -31.91
C GLY A 581 25.05 20.09 -31.30
N SER A 582 24.99 19.46 -30.12
CA SER A 582 23.73 19.07 -29.45
C SER A 582 23.16 20.10 -28.47
N ALA A 583 23.65 21.36 -28.48
CA ALA A 583 23.31 22.36 -27.46
C ALA A 583 21.83 22.77 -27.41
N ASN A 584 21.10 22.70 -28.52
CA ASN A 584 19.70 23.12 -28.58
C ASN A 584 18.76 22.01 -28.04
N PRO A 585 18.01 22.22 -26.94
CA PRO A 585 17.11 21.22 -26.37
C PRO A 585 16.03 20.70 -27.32
N ASN A 586 15.66 21.48 -28.34
CA ASN A 586 14.60 21.16 -29.30
C ASN A 586 15.11 20.47 -30.58
N ASN A 587 16.41 20.17 -30.67
CA ASN A 587 16.97 19.54 -31.87
C ASN A 587 16.68 18.02 -31.87
N PRO A 588 15.94 17.48 -32.85
CA PRO A 588 15.63 16.05 -32.91
C PRO A 588 16.85 15.16 -33.18
N ASN A 589 17.98 15.74 -33.59
CA ASN A 589 19.23 15.04 -33.87
C ASN A 589 20.20 15.01 -32.68
N ASN A 590 19.83 15.55 -31.52
CA ASN A 590 20.69 15.48 -30.34
C ASN A 590 21.03 14.03 -29.99
N VAL A 591 22.27 13.81 -29.54
CA VAL A 591 22.71 12.53 -28.98
C VAL A 591 22.65 12.64 -27.46
N LEU A 592 21.81 11.82 -26.83
CA LEU A 592 21.37 12.06 -25.46
C LEU A 592 22.04 11.20 -24.39
N TRP A 593 22.75 10.14 -24.74
CA TRP A 593 23.33 9.25 -23.73
C TRP A 593 24.29 9.99 -22.79
N THR A 594 25.11 10.91 -23.30
CA THR A 594 26.07 11.68 -22.49
C THR A 594 25.34 12.53 -21.43
N PRO A 595 24.42 13.45 -21.77
CA PRO A 595 23.74 14.25 -20.77
C PRO A 595 22.79 13.44 -19.87
N LEU A 596 22.18 12.35 -20.37
CA LEU A 596 21.35 11.46 -19.55
C LEU A 596 22.18 10.74 -18.47
N VAL A 597 23.37 10.23 -18.84
CA VAL A 597 24.28 9.57 -17.91
C VAL A 597 24.85 10.57 -16.89
N THR A 598 25.21 11.79 -17.31
CA THR A 598 25.64 12.86 -16.39
C THR A 598 24.52 13.27 -15.44
N ARG A 599 23.27 13.42 -15.92
CA ARG A 599 22.11 13.67 -15.04
C ARG A 599 21.93 12.53 -14.04
N ALA A 600 21.96 11.28 -14.48
CA ALA A 600 21.80 10.13 -13.61
C ALA A 600 22.91 10.07 -12.55
N TYR A 601 24.15 10.45 -12.92
CA TYR A 601 25.27 10.53 -11.99
C TYR A 601 25.06 11.63 -10.93
N ALA A 602 24.59 12.81 -11.33
CA ALA A 602 24.21 13.87 -10.40
C ALA A 602 23.08 13.41 -9.44
N GLN A 603 22.06 12.74 -9.96
CA GLN A 603 20.92 12.23 -9.19
C GLN A 603 21.35 11.17 -8.16
N TRP A 604 22.20 10.22 -8.59
CA TRP A 604 22.73 9.17 -7.74
C TRP A 604 23.66 9.72 -6.65
N GLN A 605 24.51 10.71 -6.99
CA GLN A 605 25.36 11.38 -5.99
C GLN A 605 24.56 12.21 -4.99
N GLU A 606 23.51 12.92 -5.44
CA GLU A 606 22.63 13.68 -4.56
C GLU A 606 21.91 12.78 -3.57
N TRP A 607 21.42 11.63 -4.03
CA TRP A 607 20.78 10.62 -3.18
C TRP A 607 21.71 10.12 -2.08
N TYR A 608 22.93 9.74 -2.45
CA TYR A 608 23.89 9.15 -1.52
C TYR A 608 24.42 10.16 -0.49
N ASN A 609 24.57 11.42 -0.89
CA ASN A 609 25.25 12.44 -0.09
C ASN A 609 24.33 13.50 0.52
N GLY A 610 23.05 13.56 0.13
CA GLY A 610 22.08 14.54 0.62
C GLY A 610 22.42 16.00 0.28
N ARG A 611 23.20 16.23 -0.78
CA ARG A 611 23.64 17.56 -1.24
C ARG A 611 23.38 17.71 -2.74
N PRO A 612 23.16 18.94 -3.26
CA PRO A 612 22.87 19.19 -4.66
C PRO A 612 23.80 18.43 -5.62
N GLY A 613 23.23 17.62 -6.51
CA GLY A 613 23.97 16.67 -7.32
C GLY A 613 24.97 17.29 -8.28
N TYR A 614 24.55 18.35 -9.00
CA TYR A 614 25.43 19.05 -9.93
C TYR A 614 26.61 19.75 -9.22
N GLU A 615 26.44 20.20 -7.98
CA GLU A 615 27.53 20.73 -7.15
C GLU A 615 28.57 19.66 -6.77
N LEU A 616 28.10 18.44 -6.52
CA LEU A 616 28.97 17.32 -6.15
C LEU A 616 29.82 16.85 -7.33
N ILE A 617 29.24 16.80 -8.53
CA ILE A 617 29.93 16.24 -9.72
C ILE A 617 30.69 17.30 -10.52
N GLY A 618 30.31 18.58 -10.40
CA GLY A 618 30.80 19.65 -11.26
C GLY A 618 32.06 20.39 -10.77
N ASN A 619 32.66 19.99 -9.65
CA ASN A 619 33.82 20.67 -9.05
C ASN A 619 35.09 19.79 -9.03
N GLY A 620 35.18 18.83 -9.95
CA GLY A 620 36.27 17.84 -10.02
C GLY A 620 36.14 16.71 -9.00
N ASP A 621 36.93 15.65 -9.18
CA ASP A 621 37.02 14.51 -8.26
C ASP A 621 38.44 13.89 -8.31
N GLN A 622 38.64 12.79 -7.61
CA GLN A 622 39.80 11.91 -7.78
C GLN A 622 39.57 10.97 -8.97
N ILE A 623 40.55 10.84 -9.88
CA ILE A 623 40.43 10.08 -11.14
C ILE A 623 40.05 8.59 -10.95
N GLU A 624 40.31 8.03 -9.77
CA GLU A 624 40.00 6.67 -9.40
C GLU A 624 38.51 6.47 -9.04
N ARG A 625 37.85 7.43 -8.40
CA ARG A 625 36.49 7.22 -7.87
C ARG A 625 35.45 7.03 -8.99
N PRO A 626 35.34 7.92 -9.99
CA PRO A 626 34.41 7.70 -11.11
C PRO A 626 34.78 6.48 -11.95
N LEU A 627 36.07 6.12 -12.02
CA LEU A 627 36.51 4.92 -12.72
C LEU A 627 35.98 3.65 -12.05
N GLU A 628 35.96 3.59 -10.72
CA GLU A 628 35.29 2.51 -9.98
C GLU A 628 33.77 2.51 -10.24
N PHE A 629 33.13 3.69 -10.18
CA PHE A 629 31.68 3.80 -10.36
C PHE A 629 31.19 3.37 -11.74
N VAL A 630 31.98 3.61 -12.79
CA VAL A 630 31.65 3.22 -14.16
C VAL A 630 31.92 1.73 -14.40
N THR A 631 33.07 1.24 -13.91
CA THR A 631 33.61 -0.07 -14.31
C THR A 631 33.33 -1.20 -13.31
N GLY A 632 33.02 -0.85 -12.06
CA GLY A 632 32.83 -1.79 -10.95
C GLY A 632 34.13 -2.41 -10.44
N ARG A 633 35.28 -1.94 -10.93
CA ARG A 633 36.60 -2.45 -10.59
C ARG A 633 37.34 -1.44 -9.74
N ARG A 634 37.86 -1.88 -8.60
CA ARG A 634 38.70 -1.05 -7.71
C ARG A 634 39.99 -0.66 -8.42
N PRO A 635 40.25 0.65 -8.64
CA PRO A 635 41.44 1.06 -9.36
C PRO A 635 42.69 0.96 -8.49
N SER A 636 43.81 0.59 -9.11
CA SER A 636 45.15 0.80 -8.55
C SER A 636 45.67 2.16 -9.00
N VAL A 637 46.20 2.97 -8.08
CA VAL A 637 46.63 4.33 -8.38
C VAL A 637 48.14 4.47 -8.21
N PHE A 638 48.78 5.12 -9.17
CA PHE A 638 50.24 5.30 -9.22
C PHE A 638 50.57 6.76 -9.53
N ASN A 639 51.73 7.22 -9.04
CA ASN A 639 52.35 8.40 -9.63
C ASN A 639 52.87 8.03 -11.02
N THR A 640 52.69 8.91 -12.00
CA THR A 640 53.17 8.68 -13.38
C THR A 640 54.69 8.51 -13.45
N GLY A 641 55.44 9.09 -12.50
CA GLY A 641 56.89 8.89 -12.39
C GLY A 641 57.30 7.46 -12.02
N GLU A 642 56.42 6.72 -11.35
CA GLU A 642 56.66 5.37 -10.81
C GLU A 642 56.18 4.24 -11.72
N ILE A 643 55.24 4.53 -12.63
CA ILE A 643 54.72 3.53 -13.55
C ILE A 643 55.69 3.29 -14.72
N SER A 644 55.84 2.04 -15.13
CA SER A 644 56.58 1.66 -16.33
C SER A 644 55.68 1.55 -17.56
N PHE A 645 56.28 1.71 -18.75
CA PHE A 645 55.56 1.50 -20.01
C PHE A 645 54.97 0.08 -20.11
N GLY A 646 55.72 -0.93 -19.66
CA GLY A 646 55.27 -2.32 -19.66
C GLY A 646 54.04 -2.55 -18.77
N GLN A 647 53.94 -1.87 -17.63
CA GLN A 647 52.74 -1.95 -16.78
C GLN A 647 51.52 -1.33 -17.46
N LEU A 648 51.66 -0.14 -18.08
CA LEU A 648 50.57 0.48 -18.83
C LEU A 648 50.13 -0.36 -20.02
N GLN A 649 51.09 -0.84 -20.80
CA GLN A 649 50.82 -1.68 -21.97
C GLN A 649 50.14 -2.98 -21.56
N SER A 650 50.63 -3.64 -20.49
CA SER A 650 50.03 -4.86 -19.95
C SER A 650 48.59 -4.63 -19.48
N ALA A 651 48.35 -3.54 -18.73
CA ALA A 651 47.00 -3.17 -18.30
C ALA A 651 46.06 -3.03 -19.51
N PHE A 652 46.50 -2.33 -20.54
CA PHE A 652 45.72 -2.12 -21.75
C PHE A 652 45.43 -3.43 -22.50
N THR A 653 46.44 -4.29 -22.70
CA THR A 653 46.27 -5.60 -23.34
C THR A 653 45.39 -6.57 -22.55
N ASN A 654 45.25 -6.37 -21.24
CA ASN A 654 44.38 -7.16 -20.36
C ASN A 654 42.98 -6.54 -20.19
N ASN A 655 42.55 -5.67 -21.12
CA ASN A 655 41.24 -5.01 -21.10
C ASN A 655 40.95 -4.29 -19.77
N ARG A 656 41.95 -3.56 -19.27
CA ARG A 656 41.80 -2.65 -18.14
C ARG A 656 41.60 -1.22 -18.60
N PHE A 657 40.83 -0.48 -17.81
CA PHE A 657 40.45 0.90 -18.09
C PHE A 657 41.39 1.83 -17.34
N ILE A 658 41.83 2.90 -17.99
CA ILE A 658 42.88 3.75 -17.43
C ILE A 658 42.49 5.23 -17.55
N SER A 659 42.41 5.90 -16.41
CA SER A 659 42.27 7.36 -16.32
C SER A 659 43.58 7.97 -15.81
N VAL A 660 43.88 9.19 -16.21
CA VAL A 660 45.08 9.93 -15.79
C VAL A 660 44.74 11.39 -15.55
N GLY A 661 45.43 12.05 -14.64
CA GLY A 661 45.20 13.45 -14.32
C GLY A 661 46.49 14.25 -14.16
N ARG A 662 46.39 15.54 -14.47
CA ARG A 662 47.35 16.56 -14.07
C ARG A 662 46.77 17.34 -12.89
N TYR A 663 47.50 17.37 -11.78
CA TYR A 663 47.06 17.92 -10.49
C TYR A 663 47.75 19.25 -10.14
N ARG A 664 48.37 19.90 -11.14
CA ARG A 664 49.14 21.13 -10.94
C ARG A 664 49.04 22.09 -12.11
N GLU A 665 49.27 23.36 -11.78
CA GLU A 665 49.51 24.45 -12.72
C GLU A 665 51.02 24.77 -12.85
N PRO A 666 51.47 25.43 -13.93
CA PRO A 666 50.69 25.80 -15.11
C PRO A 666 50.38 24.61 -16.02
N ALA A 667 49.33 24.72 -16.83
CA ALA A 667 49.13 23.91 -18.03
C ALA A 667 50.40 23.91 -18.92
N THR A 668 50.59 22.85 -19.69
CA THR A 668 51.61 22.79 -20.75
C THR A 668 50.96 23.18 -22.09
N ARG A 669 51.72 23.08 -23.19
CA ARG A 669 51.18 23.33 -24.54
C ARG A 669 49.99 22.42 -24.85
N ASP A 670 50.11 21.14 -24.56
CA ASP A 670 49.16 20.10 -24.99
C ASP A 670 48.32 19.54 -23.81
N ILE A 671 48.73 19.78 -22.55
CA ILE A 671 48.07 19.23 -21.35
C ILE A 671 47.56 20.35 -20.44
N VAL A 672 46.26 20.33 -20.17
CA VAL A 672 45.52 21.23 -19.30
C VAL A 672 45.85 20.92 -17.83
N GLY A 673 46.03 21.96 -17.01
CA GLY A 673 46.23 21.83 -15.57
C GLY A 673 44.91 21.53 -14.84
N LEU A 674 45.01 20.88 -13.67
CA LEU A 674 43.86 20.49 -12.84
C LEU A 674 42.77 19.75 -13.63
N HIS A 675 43.17 18.83 -14.52
CA HIS A 675 42.29 18.19 -15.50
C HIS A 675 42.56 16.70 -15.69
N ALA A 676 41.52 15.95 -16.07
CA ALA A 676 41.54 14.52 -16.24
C ALA A 676 41.43 14.09 -17.72
N TYR A 677 42.01 12.93 -18.03
CA TYR A 677 42.09 12.36 -19.36
C TYR A 677 41.83 10.86 -19.32
N SER A 678 41.25 10.32 -20.39
CA SER A 678 41.23 8.87 -20.66
C SER A 678 42.55 8.46 -21.30
N ILE A 679 43.12 7.29 -20.97
CA ILE A 679 44.12 6.66 -21.83
C ILE A 679 43.40 5.72 -22.79
N THR A 680 43.48 6.03 -24.08
CA THR A 680 42.76 5.33 -25.15
C THR A 680 43.66 4.39 -25.93
N ASN A 681 44.98 4.47 -25.84
CA ASN A 681 45.88 3.46 -26.40
C ASN A 681 47.29 3.52 -25.79
N VAL A 682 47.99 2.39 -25.76
CA VAL A 682 49.39 2.27 -25.35
C VAL A 682 50.11 1.31 -26.30
N TYR A 683 51.05 1.82 -27.09
CA TYR A 683 51.67 1.03 -28.15
C TYR A 683 53.12 1.43 -28.43
N VAL A 684 53.85 0.57 -29.12
CA VAL A 684 55.15 0.88 -29.70
C VAL A 684 54.93 1.19 -31.17
N SER A 685 55.28 2.40 -31.62
CA SER A 685 55.13 2.79 -33.02
C SER A 685 56.12 2.04 -33.93
N SER A 686 55.90 2.12 -35.24
CA SER A 686 56.74 1.45 -36.25
C SER A 686 58.22 1.83 -36.20
N ASN A 687 58.54 3.01 -35.67
CA ASN A 687 59.92 3.48 -35.44
C ASN A 687 60.48 3.08 -34.05
N GLY A 688 59.81 2.20 -33.30
CA GLY A 688 60.25 1.72 -32.00
C GLY A 688 59.97 2.65 -30.82
N GLN A 689 59.25 3.76 -31.00
CA GLN A 689 58.95 4.68 -29.90
C GLN A 689 57.77 4.19 -29.05
N GLN A 690 57.91 4.29 -27.74
CA GLN A 690 56.83 4.04 -26.78
C GLN A 690 55.85 5.21 -26.77
N ARG A 691 54.58 4.94 -27.07
CA ARG A 691 53.51 5.94 -27.24
C ARG A 691 52.34 5.68 -26.30
N VAL A 692 51.78 6.76 -25.78
CA VAL A 692 50.55 6.77 -24.97
C VAL A 692 49.59 7.76 -25.60
N VAL A 693 48.38 7.33 -25.91
CA VAL A 693 47.33 8.19 -26.46
C VAL A 693 46.36 8.53 -25.34
N LEU A 694 46.16 9.82 -25.15
CA LEU A 694 45.20 10.39 -24.23
C LEU A 694 43.98 10.88 -25.00
N ARG A 695 42.83 10.94 -24.34
CA ARG A 695 41.68 11.71 -24.79
C ARG A 695 41.26 12.74 -23.77
N ASN A 696 41.18 13.99 -24.20
CA ASN A 696 40.60 15.09 -23.43
C ASN A 696 39.06 15.01 -23.46
N PRO A 697 38.38 14.93 -22.30
CA PRO A 697 36.91 14.90 -22.25
C PRO A 697 36.25 16.19 -22.74
N TRP A 698 37.01 17.28 -22.94
CA TRP A 698 36.51 18.50 -23.60
C TRP A 698 36.22 18.31 -25.10
N GLY A 699 36.68 17.21 -25.71
CA GLY A 699 36.47 16.93 -27.13
C GLY A 699 37.44 17.65 -28.07
N TYR A 700 38.41 18.39 -27.53
CA TYR A 700 39.47 19.09 -28.27
C TYR A 700 40.82 18.93 -27.55
N ASP A 701 41.93 19.07 -28.28
CA ASP A 701 43.25 18.56 -27.91
C ASP A 701 43.92 19.31 -26.74
N GLY A 702 43.48 20.53 -26.45
CA GLY A 702 44.07 21.38 -25.41
C GLY A 702 44.05 22.86 -25.79
N ARG A 703 45.04 23.63 -25.33
CA ARG A 703 45.09 25.10 -25.54
C ARG A 703 45.76 25.54 -26.84
N ALA A 704 46.56 24.69 -27.50
CA ALA A 704 47.23 25.02 -28.74
C ALA A 704 46.92 23.96 -29.80
N ALA A 705 46.36 24.38 -30.94
CA ALA A 705 46.20 23.54 -32.11
C ALA A 705 47.58 22.99 -32.52
N ASN A 706 47.78 21.69 -32.33
CA ASN A 706 49.04 21.01 -32.64
C ASN A 706 49.13 20.60 -34.14
N GLY A 707 48.24 21.12 -34.98
CA GLY A 707 48.15 20.83 -36.41
C GLY A 707 47.35 19.56 -36.76
N ASN A 708 46.65 18.94 -35.81
CA ASN A 708 45.71 17.84 -36.05
C ASN A 708 44.23 18.32 -36.11
N SER A 709 43.30 17.38 -36.19
CA SER A 709 41.85 17.56 -36.30
C SER A 709 41.15 18.19 -35.10
N ASP A 710 41.86 18.54 -34.02
CA ASP A 710 41.30 19.04 -32.76
C ASP A 710 40.15 18.16 -32.24
N ASP A 711 40.42 16.87 -32.17
CA ASP A 711 39.43 15.81 -31.89
C ASP A 711 39.50 15.28 -30.45
N GLY A 712 40.34 15.90 -29.63
CA GLY A 712 40.58 15.54 -28.24
C GLY A 712 41.68 14.50 -28.04
N PHE A 713 42.30 13.97 -29.10
CA PHE A 713 43.30 12.91 -28.99
C PHE A 713 44.74 13.43 -28.98
N ILE A 714 45.42 13.20 -27.87
CA ILE A 714 46.80 13.66 -27.67
C ILE A 714 47.71 12.45 -27.65
N ASN A 715 48.56 12.32 -28.66
CA ASN A 715 49.53 11.22 -28.76
C ASN A 715 50.89 11.68 -28.21
N LEU A 716 51.30 11.13 -27.08
CA LEU A 716 52.54 11.48 -26.37
C LEU A 716 53.59 10.36 -26.46
N SER A 717 54.87 10.73 -26.39
CA SER A 717 55.90 9.76 -26.01
C SER A 717 55.75 9.39 -24.53
N PHE A 718 56.14 8.17 -24.16
CA PHE A 718 56.05 7.74 -22.76
C PHE A 718 56.84 8.64 -21.79
N ALA A 719 58.00 9.15 -22.21
CA ALA A 719 58.75 10.14 -21.43
C ALA A 719 57.97 11.45 -21.22
N SER A 720 57.29 11.93 -22.27
CA SER A 720 56.45 13.12 -22.20
C SER A 720 55.24 12.92 -21.28
N PHE A 721 54.58 11.75 -21.38
CA PHE A 721 53.49 11.36 -20.49
C PHE A 721 53.91 11.45 -19.01
N ARG A 722 55.04 10.84 -18.62
CA ARG A 722 55.50 10.86 -17.22
C ARG A 722 55.86 12.25 -16.71
N ASN A 723 56.34 13.13 -17.60
CA ASN A 723 56.76 14.47 -17.20
C ASN A 723 55.58 15.45 -17.09
N GLN A 724 54.51 15.23 -17.86
CA GLN A 724 53.39 16.17 -17.98
C GLN A 724 52.14 15.78 -17.17
N LEU A 725 51.99 14.51 -16.80
CA LEU A 725 50.86 14.02 -16.00
C LEU A 725 51.38 13.60 -14.62
N ASP A 726 50.51 13.52 -13.60
CA ASP A 726 50.93 13.32 -12.22
C ASP A 726 50.44 12.00 -11.61
N ARG A 727 49.17 11.64 -11.81
CA ARG A 727 48.59 10.37 -11.29
C ARG A 727 47.87 9.60 -12.38
N VAL A 728 47.93 8.28 -12.31
CA VAL A 728 47.23 7.33 -13.19
C VAL A 728 46.48 6.30 -12.36
N ALA A 729 45.23 6.02 -12.71
CA ALA A 729 44.40 4.99 -12.10
C ALA A 729 44.05 3.91 -13.12
N ILE A 730 44.18 2.63 -12.72
CA ILE A 730 43.99 1.46 -13.59
C ILE A 730 42.93 0.56 -12.96
N ALA A 731 41.82 0.32 -13.66
CA ALA A 731 40.62 -0.43 -13.24
C ALA A 731 40.36 -1.71 -14.06
#